data_AF-S6GRY1-F1
#
_entry.id   AF-S6GRY1-F1
#
_cell.length_a   1.000
_cell.length_b   1.000
_cell.length_c   1.000
_cell.angle_alpha   90.00
_cell.angle_beta   90.00
_cell.angle_gamma   90.00
#
_symmetry.space_group_name_H-M   'P 1'
#
loop_
_entity.id
_entity.type
_entity.pdbx_description
1 polymer ?
#
loop_
_entity_poly.entity_id
_entity_poly.type
_entity_poly.pdbx_seq_one_letter_code
_entity_poly.pdbx_strand_id
1 'polypeptide(L)'
;MNTRSPSSRNAKAGTFVAVMPFHFTLKLLAAAILFAGAGSAYALPVGGAVSAGSATIGSGAGTTTITQTSQNAAINWQSFNIGTGESVNFVQPSGSATALNRVLGADPSSILGNLNANGKVFLVNPNGIVFGQGASVNVGGLVGSTRNISDNDFMAGKYNFEGTGAGSVVNHGSINANGGSVALLGANVSNQGVIQAQLGTVALAAGNAFTLDVAGDGLLNVAVNKGAVDALVQNGGLIQADGGRVLMTAQSANNLLPSTVNNTGVVRAQTLENRNGTIMLMGDMQSGTVNVAGTLDASAPNGGSGGFVETSAAHVNVASGTKVTTLAPTGKTGTWLIDPLDYVISSTGNISGTTLSGNLTTNNVLIQNPIGTGNGDILVKDPVTWTATTTLTLSAARDIEVSAPITTTGGNLQLLAVRDVNQNATISATQAGGNGGNVTMVAGKDVKLNQVLTVTNGNALLVAANDGLNKGTVTFGAKAVVTGTVSTVKIYYAPSSYTTPTNFTGNFTLTGGATLTPFMWTYLQADNKVYDGKNAAILSLRDNPAGVTAQGGTATFNTANVGTGKTVTYSSYSLGGANSGLFALFAPFDNVTAVAGNPGSSTTLANITPAPLTITANDASKTEGNTLVIPNSAFTPLGLVNGETVGGATLTSPGTAANASAVGSPYLITASNATAGTFNPANYTITYAPGNLLITAPPVVTPPVTTPPVTTPPVTTPPVTTPPVTTPPVTTPPVTTVPEPTSPGTTPGTTVPGTTPGTTPPVTTVPGATPPVTTVPGATPPVTTLPGGATPVSAPLGSTPTDPNATGSRFPRSGIPGLPLASTPPGLPVQEYLGAKTPDIGNSGNPGNPLNPGNPGNPGNPGIPLNPGNPNNPGNPNDPGSPGNPNEPGSPSNNNDPQNGHAYGAAPYIPSLAALTVVGAGVNVPGNQLAQVTPMLPIPVKDPLGDPAKAQTQQIPYPYKAPVYLPKQERN
;
A
#
# COMPACT_ATOMS: atom_id res chain seq x y z
N MET A 1 -51.06 -26.03 45.19
CA MET A 1 -52.50 -25.67 45.32
C MET A 1 -53.11 -25.59 43.92
N ASN A 2 -54.42 -25.78 43.80
CA ASN A 2 -55.33 -25.63 42.62
C ASN A 2 -54.67 -25.35 41.26
N THR A 3 -54.67 -26.20 40.23
CA THR A 3 -55.68 -27.14 39.66
C THR A 3 -56.93 -26.48 39.06
N ARG A 4 -57.10 -26.60 37.74
CA ARG A 4 -58.13 -27.47 37.12
C ARG A 4 -57.98 -27.59 35.59
N SER A 5 -58.51 -28.71 35.09
CA SER A 5 -58.79 -29.02 33.67
C SER A 5 -60.08 -29.88 33.66
N PRO A 6 -60.44 -30.58 32.57
CA PRO A 6 -61.42 -30.16 31.56
C PRO A 6 -62.81 -30.80 31.77
N SER A 7 -63.74 -30.61 30.82
CA SER A 7 -64.98 -31.39 30.77
C SER A 7 -65.48 -31.65 29.34
N SER A 8 -65.63 -32.92 28.97
CA SER A 8 -66.34 -33.39 27.78
C SER A 8 -67.76 -33.88 28.15
N ARG A 9 -68.64 -34.10 27.16
CA ARG A 9 -69.86 -34.91 27.34
C ARG A 9 -70.19 -35.80 26.13
N ASN A 10 -70.52 -37.03 26.49
CA ASN A 10 -71.18 -38.08 25.70
C ASN A 10 -72.66 -37.75 25.43
N ALA A 11 -73.47 -38.50 24.66
CA ALA A 11 -73.34 -39.38 23.49
C ALA A 11 -74.73 -40.05 23.23
N LYS A 12 -74.84 -40.85 22.15
CA LYS A 12 -75.80 -41.97 21.85
C LYS A 12 -76.65 -41.80 20.58
N ALA A 13 -77.12 -42.95 20.07
CA ALA A 13 -77.76 -43.15 18.78
C ALA A 13 -79.23 -43.64 18.91
N GLY A 14 -79.95 -43.69 17.78
CA GLY A 14 -81.28 -44.30 17.60
C GLY A 14 -81.36 -45.08 16.28
N THR A 15 -82.39 -45.93 16.11
CA THR A 15 -82.35 -47.10 15.19
C THR A 15 -83.49 -47.13 14.15
N PHE A 16 -83.19 -47.75 13.00
CA PHE A 16 -83.98 -48.03 11.78
C PHE A 16 -85.49 -48.36 11.86
N VAL A 17 -86.24 -47.81 10.87
CA VAL A 17 -87.27 -48.43 9.95
C VAL A 17 -87.27 -47.50 8.69
N ALA A 18 -87.14 -47.84 7.38
CA ALA A 18 -87.69 -48.86 6.45
C ALA A 18 -89.11 -48.52 5.89
N VAL A 19 -89.58 -48.85 4.68
CA VAL A 19 -89.18 -49.80 3.59
C VAL A 19 -89.59 -49.29 2.16
N MET A 20 -88.64 -49.14 1.20
CA MET A 20 -88.81 -49.18 -0.29
C MET A 20 -89.77 -48.16 -1.03
N PRO A 21 -89.88 -48.17 -2.38
CA PRO A 21 -88.82 -47.98 -3.39
C PRO A 21 -89.18 -47.00 -4.55
N PHE A 22 -88.20 -46.40 -5.23
CA PHE A 22 -88.37 -45.92 -6.62
C PHE A 22 -87.07 -45.98 -7.45
N HIS A 23 -87.19 -46.19 -8.76
CA HIS A 23 -86.07 -46.45 -9.67
C HIS A 23 -85.45 -45.16 -10.22
N PHE A 24 -84.14 -44.96 -10.06
CA PHE A 24 -83.39 -43.98 -10.86
C PHE A 24 -81.96 -44.44 -11.22
N THR A 25 -81.92 -45.42 -12.12
CA THR A 25 -81.00 -45.46 -13.29
C THR A 25 -79.61 -44.82 -13.17
N LEU A 26 -78.63 -45.65 -12.78
CA LEU A 26 -77.40 -45.91 -13.56
C LEU A 26 -76.52 -44.73 -14.03
N LYS A 27 -76.60 -43.53 -13.42
CA LYS A 27 -75.69 -42.39 -13.73
C LYS A 27 -74.65 -42.07 -12.66
N LEU A 28 -74.84 -42.49 -11.41
CA LEU A 28 -73.87 -42.20 -10.33
C LEU A 28 -72.55 -42.99 -10.44
N LEU A 29 -72.58 -44.23 -10.98
CA LEU A 29 -71.39 -45.08 -11.03
C LEU A 29 -70.30 -44.54 -11.98
N ALA A 30 -70.69 -43.86 -13.06
CA ALA A 30 -69.75 -43.20 -13.96
C ALA A 30 -69.04 -42.01 -13.27
N ALA A 31 -69.76 -41.22 -12.46
CA ALA A 31 -69.18 -40.10 -11.73
C ALA A 31 -68.17 -40.55 -10.65
N ALA A 32 -68.41 -41.69 -9.99
CA ALA A 32 -67.48 -42.26 -9.03
C ALA A 32 -66.16 -42.74 -9.69
N ILE A 33 -66.24 -43.33 -10.88
CA ILE A 33 -65.05 -43.82 -11.61
C ILE A 33 -64.21 -42.65 -12.17
N LEU A 34 -64.85 -41.56 -12.61
CA LEU A 34 -64.16 -40.34 -13.05
C LEU A 34 -63.37 -39.62 -11.93
N PHE A 35 -63.72 -39.83 -10.66
CA PHE A 35 -62.94 -39.30 -9.52
C PHE A 35 -61.80 -40.21 -9.05
N ALA A 36 -61.74 -41.47 -9.53
CA ALA A 36 -60.63 -42.39 -9.21
C ALA A 36 -59.34 -42.09 -10.00
N GLY A 37 -59.39 -41.18 -10.99
CA GLY A 37 -58.26 -40.75 -11.82
C GLY A 37 -57.42 -39.61 -11.22
N ALA A 38 -57.57 -39.30 -9.94
CA ALA A 38 -56.80 -38.26 -9.24
C ALA A 38 -55.34 -38.70 -9.01
N GLY A 39 -54.54 -38.71 -10.07
CA GLY A 39 -53.09 -38.91 -9.97
C GLY A 39 -52.45 -37.81 -9.12
N SER A 40 -51.46 -38.18 -8.30
CA SER A 40 -50.75 -37.25 -7.42
C SER A 40 -50.22 -36.05 -8.20
N ALA A 41 -50.70 -34.85 -7.85
CA ALA A 41 -50.24 -33.60 -8.44
C ALA A 41 -48.84 -33.26 -7.86
N TYR A 42 -47.79 -33.70 -8.54
CA TYR A 42 -46.41 -33.46 -8.13
C TYR A 42 -46.05 -31.97 -8.23
N ALA A 43 -45.31 -31.46 -7.26
CA ALA A 43 -44.85 -30.07 -7.17
C ALA A 43 -43.44 -29.88 -7.77
N LEU A 44 -43.13 -30.64 -8.83
CA LEU A 44 -41.88 -30.61 -9.59
C LEU A 44 -41.76 -29.36 -10.49
N PRO A 45 -40.59 -29.07 -11.08
CA PRO A 45 -40.41 -27.95 -12.01
C PRO A 45 -41.25 -28.08 -13.29
N VAL A 46 -41.83 -26.98 -13.77
CA VAL A 46 -42.79 -26.95 -14.90
C VAL A 46 -42.33 -25.99 -16.00
N GLY A 47 -42.57 -26.38 -17.26
CA GLY A 47 -42.32 -25.53 -18.43
C GLY A 47 -40.84 -25.34 -18.77
N GLY A 48 -39.99 -26.30 -18.44
CA GLY A 48 -38.55 -26.25 -18.71
C GLY A 48 -38.21 -26.23 -20.20
N ALA A 49 -37.50 -25.20 -20.64
CA ALA A 49 -37.00 -25.03 -21.99
C ALA A 49 -35.53 -24.58 -21.99
N VAL A 50 -34.66 -25.31 -22.69
CA VAL A 50 -33.23 -24.98 -22.79
C VAL A 50 -33.06 -23.74 -23.68
N SER A 51 -32.46 -22.68 -23.15
CA SER A 51 -32.18 -21.44 -23.88
C SER A 51 -30.74 -21.34 -24.39
N ALA A 52 -29.78 -22.01 -23.74
CA ALA A 52 -28.39 -22.12 -24.20
C ALA A 52 -27.73 -23.44 -23.77
N GLY A 53 -26.71 -23.89 -24.51
CA GLY A 53 -26.07 -25.19 -24.29
C GLY A 53 -26.96 -26.37 -24.69
N SER A 54 -26.74 -27.54 -24.08
CA SER A 54 -27.49 -28.75 -24.36
C SER A 54 -27.78 -29.57 -23.11
N ALA A 55 -29.07 -29.81 -22.87
CA ALA A 55 -29.59 -30.71 -21.84
C ALA A 55 -30.92 -31.32 -22.31
N THR A 56 -31.30 -32.45 -21.71
CA THR A 56 -32.64 -33.04 -21.86
C THR A 56 -33.33 -33.15 -20.51
N ILE A 57 -34.65 -33.00 -20.48
CA ILE A 57 -35.47 -32.97 -19.27
C ILE A 57 -36.42 -34.17 -19.31
N GLY A 58 -36.22 -35.14 -18.42
CA GLY A 58 -37.11 -36.28 -18.23
C GLY A 58 -37.87 -36.17 -16.92
N SER A 59 -39.19 -36.24 -16.97
CA SER A 59 -40.04 -36.23 -15.76
C SER A 59 -40.70 -37.59 -15.55
N GLY A 60 -40.62 -38.09 -14.33
CA GLY A 60 -41.27 -39.32 -13.85
C GLY A 60 -42.04 -39.07 -12.55
N ALA A 61 -42.61 -40.13 -11.97
CA ALA A 61 -43.36 -40.05 -10.72
C ALA A 61 -42.47 -39.54 -9.57
N GLY A 62 -42.74 -38.34 -9.06
CA GLY A 62 -41.98 -37.72 -7.97
C GLY A 62 -40.51 -37.41 -8.27
N THR A 63 -40.05 -37.48 -9.52
CA THR A 63 -38.65 -37.17 -9.88
C THR A 63 -38.52 -36.55 -11.26
N THR A 64 -37.75 -35.45 -11.36
CA THR A 64 -37.28 -34.89 -12.64
C THR A 64 -35.77 -35.09 -12.76
N THR A 65 -35.33 -35.69 -13.87
CA THR A 65 -33.91 -35.88 -14.20
C THR A 65 -33.53 -34.98 -15.36
N ILE A 66 -32.48 -34.18 -15.19
CA ILE A 66 -31.98 -33.22 -16.17
C ILE A 66 -30.60 -33.70 -16.61
N THR A 67 -30.51 -34.25 -17.83
CA THR A 67 -29.26 -34.79 -18.38
C THR A 67 -28.60 -33.73 -19.25
N GLN A 68 -27.61 -33.04 -18.69
CA GLN A 68 -26.80 -32.03 -19.35
C GLN A 68 -25.63 -32.68 -20.10
N THR A 69 -25.38 -32.24 -21.33
CA THR A 69 -24.29 -32.76 -22.19
C THR A 69 -23.24 -31.72 -22.57
N SER A 70 -23.53 -30.43 -22.41
CA SER A 70 -22.55 -29.33 -22.55
C SER A 70 -21.93 -28.95 -21.20
N GLN A 71 -20.76 -28.30 -21.21
CA GLN A 71 -20.13 -27.80 -19.98
C GLN A 71 -21.01 -26.78 -19.24
N ASN A 72 -21.63 -25.85 -19.97
CA ASN A 72 -22.63 -24.90 -19.46
C ASN A 72 -23.95 -25.12 -20.19
N ALA A 73 -25.08 -25.10 -19.48
CA ALA A 73 -26.42 -25.12 -20.05
C ALA A 73 -27.35 -24.18 -19.27
N ALA A 74 -28.22 -23.46 -19.97
CA ALA A 74 -29.22 -22.56 -19.41
C ALA A 74 -30.62 -23.06 -19.74
N ILE A 75 -31.50 -23.08 -18.74
CA ILE A 75 -32.86 -23.60 -18.80
C ILE A 75 -33.81 -22.56 -18.19
N ASN A 76 -34.77 -22.11 -18.96
CA ASN A 76 -35.87 -21.27 -18.50
C ASN A 76 -37.03 -22.16 -18.05
N TRP A 77 -37.70 -21.77 -16.97
CA TRP A 77 -38.80 -22.51 -16.35
C TRP A 77 -40.00 -21.60 -16.10
N GLN A 78 -41.22 -22.12 -16.21
CA GLN A 78 -42.41 -21.40 -15.77
C GLN A 78 -42.49 -21.38 -14.24
N SER A 79 -42.13 -22.50 -13.60
CA SER A 79 -41.91 -22.60 -12.15
C SER A 79 -40.84 -23.65 -11.85
N PHE A 80 -40.09 -23.45 -10.76
CA PHE A 80 -39.10 -24.42 -10.28
C PHE A 80 -39.33 -24.65 -8.79
N ASN A 81 -40.05 -25.73 -8.48
CA ASN A 81 -40.40 -26.19 -7.14
C ASN A 81 -39.98 -27.65 -6.98
N ILE A 82 -39.88 -28.13 -5.74
CA ILE A 82 -39.68 -29.56 -5.42
C ILE A 82 -40.49 -29.88 -4.17
N GLY A 83 -41.53 -30.69 -4.27
CA GLY A 83 -42.37 -31.09 -3.14
C GLY A 83 -41.66 -32.01 -2.13
N THR A 84 -42.21 -32.12 -0.92
CA THR A 84 -41.66 -33.01 0.11
C THR A 84 -41.68 -34.46 -0.35
N GLY A 85 -40.51 -35.11 -0.36
CA GLY A 85 -40.33 -36.47 -0.89
C GLY A 85 -40.10 -36.56 -2.40
N GLU A 86 -40.22 -35.45 -3.14
CA GLU A 86 -39.87 -35.36 -4.56
C GLU A 86 -38.37 -35.07 -4.74
N SER A 87 -37.85 -35.29 -5.94
CA SER A 87 -36.43 -35.08 -6.26
C SER A 87 -36.19 -34.44 -7.63
N VAL A 88 -35.20 -33.55 -7.73
CA VAL A 88 -34.63 -33.10 -9.00
C VAL A 88 -33.16 -33.49 -9.07
N ASN A 89 -32.77 -34.21 -10.12
CA ASN A 89 -31.44 -34.78 -10.29
C ASN A 89 -30.79 -34.24 -11.57
N PHE A 90 -29.72 -33.46 -11.43
CA PHE A 90 -28.88 -33.02 -12.54
C PHE A 90 -27.76 -34.03 -12.79
N VAL A 91 -27.73 -34.61 -13.99
CA VAL A 91 -26.66 -35.47 -14.48
C VAL A 91 -25.84 -34.66 -15.48
N GLN A 92 -24.64 -34.23 -15.09
CA GLN A 92 -23.83 -33.24 -15.81
C GLN A 92 -22.48 -33.86 -16.24
N PRO A 93 -21.80 -33.35 -17.29
CA PRO A 93 -20.60 -34.00 -17.84
C PRO A 93 -19.40 -34.08 -16.90
N SER A 94 -19.32 -33.20 -15.90
CA SER A 94 -18.20 -33.10 -14.96
C SER A 94 -18.63 -32.39 -13.67
N GLY A 95 -17.79 -32.45 -12.62
CA GLY A 95 -18.00 -31.66 -11.39
C GLY A 95 -17.81 -30.14 -11.54
N SER A 96 -17.26 -29.69 -12.67
CA SER A 96 -17.11 -28.27 -13.01
C SER A 96 -18.21 -27.75 -13.96
N ALA A 97 -19.01 -28.64 -14.54
CA ALA A 97 -20.12 -28.26 -15.40
C ALA A 97 -21.21 -27.53 -14.62
N THR A 98 -21.89 -26.58 -15.25
CA THR A 98 -22.87 -25.70 -14.60
C THR A 98 -24.22 -25.69 -15.31
N ALA A 99 -25.31 -25.82 -14.55
CA ALA A 99 -26.69 -25.71 -15.02
C ALA A 99 -27.33 -24.43 -14.45
N LEU A 100 -27.66 -23.47 -15.32
CA LEU A 100 -28.45 -22.29 -14.96
C LEU A 100 -29.94 -22.59 -15.13
N ASN A 101 -30.71 -22.36 -14.07
CA ASN A 101 -32.16 -22.50 -14.04
C ASN A 101 -32.78 -21.15 -13.70
N ARG A 102 -33.48 -20.52 -14.65
CA ARG A 102 -34.19 -19.26 -14.44
C ARG A 102 -35.70 -19.49 -14.40
N VAL A 103 -36.36 -18.99 -13.36
CA VAL A 103 -37.83 -18.94 -13.30
C VAL A 103 -38.32 -17.65 -13.94
N LEU A 104 -39.23 -17.78 -14.91
CA LEU A 104 -39.87 -16.66 -15.62
C LEU A 104 -41.32 -16.40 -15.18
N GLY A 105 -41.91 -17.31 -14.38
CA GLY A 105 -43.21 -17.08 -13.73
C GLY A 105 -43.14 -16.10 -12.56
N ALA A 106 -44.31 -15.85 -11.96
CA ALA A 106 -44.46 -14.91 -10.83
C ALA A 106 -44.27 -15.57 -9.44
N ASP A 107 -44.23 -16.90 -9.37
CA ASP A 107 -44.18 -17.64 -8.10
C ASP A 107 -42.74 -17.80 -7.56
N PRO A 108 -42.53 -17.71 -6.23
CA PRO A 108 -41.25 -18.03 -5.60
C PRO A 108 -40.96 -19.53 -5.63
N SER A 109 -39.68 -19.89 -5.73
CA SER A 109 -39.22 -21.28 -5.77
C SER A 109 -39.27 -21.92 -4.39
N SER A 110 -40.15 -22.89 -4.20
CA SER A 110 -40.32 -23.68 -2.98
C SER A 110 -39.61 -25.03 -3.12
N ILE A 111 -38.46 -25.17 -2.47
CA ILE A 111 -37.63 -26.38 -2.50
C ILE A 111 -37.81 -27.11 -1.16
N LEU A 112 -38.69 -28.12 -1.13
CA LEU A 112 -39.06 -28.88 0.07
C LEU A 112 -38.56 -30.35 0.03
N GLY A 113 -38.22 -30.85 -1.17
CA GLY A 113 -37.64 -32.18 -1.40
C GLY A 113 -36.12 -32.16 -1.62
N ASN A 114 -35.65 -33.04 -2.50
CA ASN A 114 -34.22 -33.22 -2.79
C ASN A 114 -33.79 -32.51 -4.08
N LEU A 115 -32.65 -31.83 -4.06
CA LEU A 115 -31.96 -31.29 -5.24
C LEU A 115 -30.54 -31.86 -5.30
N ASN A 116 -30.28 -32.74 -6.25
CA ASN A 116 -28.99 -33.44 -6.38
C ASN A 116 -28.30 -33.06 -7.70
N ALA A 117 -26.99 -32.86 -7.67
CA ALA A 117 -26.17 -32.66 -8.87
C ALA A 117 -24.73 -33.16 -8.66
N ASN A 118 -24.11 -33.72 -9.69
CA ASN A 118 -22.68 -34.02 -9.65
C ASN A 118 -21.79 -32.80 -9.96
N GLY A 119 -22.34 -31.78 -10.62
CA GLY A 119 -21.71 -30.48 -10.88
C GLY A 119 -22.46 -29.33 -10.21
N LYS A 120 -22.39 -28.15 -10.81
CA LYS A 120 -22.90 -26.89 -10.24
C LYS A 120 -24.32 -26.58 -10.72
N VAL A 121 -25.15 -26.06 -9.82
CA VAL A 121 -26.53 -25.63 -10.10
C VAL A 121 -26.69 -24.16 -9.71
N PHE A 122 -27.10 -23.33 -10.66
CA PHE A 122 -27.57 -21.98 -10.39
C PHE A 122 -29.10 -22.00 -10.48
N LEU A 123 -29.78 -21.46 -9.47
CA LEU A 123 -31.23 -21.24 -9.42
C LEU A 123 -31.50 -19.75 -9.25
N VAL A 124 -32.20 -19.18 -10.23
CA VAL A 124 -32.50 -17.75 -10.34
C VAL A 124 -34.01 -17.57 -10.33
N ASN A 125 -34.55 -16.90 -9.33
CA ASN A 125 -35.97 -16.57 -9.25
C ASN A 125 -36.15 -15.17 -8.60
N PRO A 126 -36.44 -14.11 -9.37
CA PRO A 126 -36.63 -12.74 -8.85
C PRO A 126 -37.74 -12.60 -7.79
N ASN A 127 -38.69 -13.53 -7.74
CA ASN A 127 -39.81 -13.54 -6.80
C ASN A 127 -39.45 -14.15 -5.44
N GLY A 128 -38.40 -14.97 -5.36
CA GLY A 128 -37.91 -15.57 -4.12
C GLY A 128 -37.46 -17.03 -4.27
N ILE A 129 -36.64 -17.49 -3.34
CA ILE A 129 -36.21 -18.89 -3.22
C ILE A 129 -36.26 -19.29 -1.74
N VAL A 130 -36.99 -20.37 -1.43
CA VAL A 130 -37.10 -20.93 -0.08
C VAL A 130 -36.69 -22.41 -0.12
N PHE A 131 -35.59 -22.74 0.55
CA PHE A 131 -35.24 -24.12 0.90
C PHE A 131 -35.91 -24.45 2.24
N GLY A 132 -36.95 -25.28 2.21
CA GLY A 132 -37.80 -25.57 3.37
C GLY A 132 -37.15 -26.49 4.40
N GLN A 133 -37.76 -26.58 5.58
CA GLN A 133 -37.31 -27.52 6.61
C GLN A 133 -37.46 -28.96 6.11
N GLY A 134 -36.37 -29.73 6.16
CA GLY A 134 -36.30 -31.09 5.63
C GLY A 134 -35.83 -31.20 4.17
N ALA A 135 -35.70 -30.08 3.44
CA ALA A 135 -35.11 -30.09 2.11
C ALA A 135 -33.61 -30.44 2.14
N SER A 136 -33.14 -31.14 1.11
CA SER A 136 -31.75 -31.61 0.99
C SER A 136 -31.18 -31.22 -0.36
N VAL A 137 -30.14 -30.37 -0.36
CA VAL A 137 -29.44 -29.93 -1.57
C VAL A 137 -28.02 -30.47 -1.54
N ASN A 138 -27.65 -31.33 -2.49
CA ASN A 138 -26.34 -31.98 -2.59
C ASN A 138 -25.75 -31.75 -3.98
N VAL A 139 -24.78 -30.84 -4.11
CA VAL A 139 -24.31 -30.33 -5.41
C VAL A 139 -22.79 -30.06 -5.41
N GLY A 140 -22.14 -30.04 -6.59
CA GLY A 140 -20.76 -29.56 -6.76
C GLY A 140 -20.61 -28.02 -6.68
N GLY A 141 -21.71 -27.32 -6.42
CA GLY A 141 -21.78 -25.88 -6.16
C GLY A 141 -23.20 -25.35 -6.34
N LEU A 142 -23.61 -24.37 -5.54
CA LEU A 142 -24.92 -23.74 -5.59
C LEU A 142 -24.80 -22.23 -5.77
N VAL A 143 -25.60 -21.64 -6.67
CA VAL A 143 -25.93 -20.21 -6.61
C VAL A 143 -27.46 -20.09 -6.53
N GLY A 144 -27.98 -19.56 -5.43
CA GLY A 144 -29.40 -19.21 -5.27
C GLY A 144 -29.57 -17.70 -5.33
N SER A 145 -30.28 -17.17 -6.31
CA SER A 145 -30.31 -15.73 -6.59
C SER A 145 -31.70 -15.16 -6.88
N THR A 146 -32.02 -13.99 -6.30
CA THR A 146 -33.14 -13.12 -6.75
C THR A 146 -32.67 -11.97 -7.66
N ARG A 147 -31.45 -12.09 -8.18
CA ARG A 147 -30.87 -11.30 -9.27
C ARG A 147 -30.69 -12.17 -10.51
N ASN A 148 -30.98 -11.62 -11.68
CA ASN A 148 -30.95 -12.32 -12.95
C ASN A 148 -29.55 -12.28 -13.59
N ILE A 149 -29.28 -13.20 -14.51
CA ILE A 149 -28.05 -13.25 -15.32
C ILE A 149 -28.41 -13.51 -16.79
N SER A 150 -27.71 -12.85 -17.71
CA SER A 150 -27.90 -13.02 -19.15
C SER A 150 -27.29 -14.35 -19.63
N ASP A 151 -27.84 -14.95 -20.68
CA ASP A 151 -27.24 -16.16 -21.26
C ASP A 151 -25.87 -15.89 -21.87
N ASN A 152 -25.62 -14.67 -22.36
CA ASN A 152 -24.32 -14.28 -22.90
C ASN A 152 -23.26 -14.23 -21.79
N ASP A 153 -23.57 -13.63 -20.65
CA ASP A 153 -22.67 -13.55 -19.49
C ASP A 153 -22.41 -14.94 -18.90
N PHE A 154 -23.48 -15.72 -18.66
CA PHE A 154 -23.38 -17.08 -18.14
C PHE A 154 -22.55 -18.00 -19.06
N MET A 155 -22.82 -18.02 -20.37
CA MET A 155 -22.09 -18.86 -21.32
C MET A 155 -20.65 -18.38 -21.53
N ALA A 156 -20.35 -17.09 -21.32
CA ALA A 156 -19.00 -16.54 -21.31
C ALA A 156 -18.25 -16.74 -19.97
N GLY A 157 -18.85 -17.41 -18.98
CA GLY A 157 -18.26 -17.60 -17.65
C GLY A 157 -18.18 -16.33 -16.79
N LYS A 158 -18.89 -15.26 -17.18
CA LYS A 158 -18.94 -13.99 -16.47
C LYS A 158 -20.16 -14.00 -15.56
N TYR A 159 -19.99 -14.31 -14.27
CA TYR A 159 -21.13 -14.42 -13.37
C TYR A 159 -21.57 -13.06 -12.80
N ASN A 160 -22.00 -12.19 -13.71
CA ASN A 160 -22.64 -10.91 -13.42
C ASN A 160 -24.14 -11.14 -13.17
N PHE A 161 -24.61 -10.80 -11.98
CA PHE A 161 -26.01 -10.87 -11.62
C PHE A 161 -26.56 -9.47 -11.33
N GLU A 162 -27.74 -9.13 -11.84
CA GLU A 162 -28.37 -7.82 -11.65
C GLU A 162 -29.90 -7.89 -11.53
N GLY A 163 -30.49 -6.84 -10.95
CA GLY A 163 -31.93 -6.61 -10.96
C GLY A 163 -32.48 -6.11 -9.61
N THR A 164 -33.79 -5.84 -9.59
CA THR A 164 -34.50 -5.29 -8.43
C THR A 164 -35.65 -6.18 -7.98
N GLY A 165 -35.53 -7.50 -8.15
CA GLY A 165 -36.52 -8.47 -7.67
C GLY A 165 -36.72 -8.33 -6.16
N ALA A 166 -37.97 -8.29 -5.70
CA ALA A 166 -38.30 -8.11 -4.29
C ALA A 166 -38.12 -9.41 -3.47
N GLY A 167 -37.91 -10.55 -4.13
CA GLY A 167 -37.74 -11.84 -3.47
C GLY A 167 -36.51 -11.93 -2.56
N SER A 168 -36.65 -12.70 -1.48
CA SER A 168 -35.57 -13.12 -0.60
C SER A 168 -35.02 -14.51 -0.96
N VAL A 169 -33.83 -14.83 -0.45
CA VAL A 169 -33.28 -16.20 -0.46
C VAL A 169 -33.19 -16.70 0.97
N VAL A 170 -33.96 -17.76 1.29
CA VAL A 170 -34.10 -18.27 2.66
C VAL A 170 -33.78 -19.76 2.71
N ASN A 171 -32.91 -20.17 3.64
CA ASN A 171 -32.60 -21.58 3.90
C ASN A 171 -33.06 -22.01 5.31
N HIS A 172 -33.98 -22.99 5.36
CA HIS A 172 -34.33 -23.78 6.55
C HIS A 172 -33.94 -25.26 6.39
N GLY A 173 -33.42 -25.66 5.23
CA GLY A 173 -33.00 -27.03 4.90
C GLY A 173 -31.51 -27.28 5.12
N SER A 174 -30.99 -28.34 4.50
CA SER A 174 -29.57 -28.68 4.48
C SER A 174 -28.99 -28.50 3.09
N ILE A 175 -28.03 -27.60 2.93
CA ILE A 175 -27.27 -27.37 1.71
C ILE A 175 -25.85 -27.91 1.88
N ASN A 176 -25.40 -28.75 0.96
CA ASN A 176 -24.10 -29.42 0.96
C ASN A 176 -23.43 -29.24 -0.42
N ALA A 177 -22.26 -28.59 -0.41
CA ALA A 177 -21.40 -28.39 -1.57
C ALA A 177 -19.91 -28.49 -1.21
N ASN A 178 -19.53 -29.56 -0.51
CA ASN A 178 -18.13 -29.86 -0.15
C ASN A 178 -17.23 -29.94 -1.41
N GLY A 179 -16.08 -29.27 -1.36
CA GLY A 179 -15.18 -29.05 -2.50
C GLY A 179 -15.67 -28.02 -3.52
N GLY A 180 -16.83 -27.40 -3.29
CA GLY A 180 -17.47 -26.43 -4.16
C GLY A 180 -17.67 -25.07 -3.51
N SER A 181 -18.78 -24.41 -3.84
CA SER A 181 -19.16 -23.13 -3.22
C SER A 181 -20.67 -22.98 -3.15
N VAL A 182 -21.16 -22.22 -2.17
CA VAL A 182 -22.57 -21.85 -2.03
C VAL A 182 -22.66 -20.33 -2.02
N ALA A 183 -23.35 -19.72 -2.99
CA ALA A 183 -23.65 -18.31 -3.00
C ALA A 183 -25.16 -18.07 -2.91
N LEU A 184 -25.61 -17.30 -1.93
CA LEU A 184 -27.01 -16.89 -1.76
C LEU A 184 -27.10 -15.36 -1.94
N LEU A 185 -27.84 -14.90 -2.95
CA LEU A 185 -27.77 -13.55 -3.51
C LEU A 185 -29.17 -12.90 -3.60
N GLY A 186 -29.36 -11.68 -3.10
CA GLY A 186 -30.65 -10.99 -3.26
C GLY A 186 -30.69 -9.62 -2.57
N ALA A 187 -31.88 -9.08 -2.30
CA ALA A 187 -32.03 -7.95 -1.36
C ALA A 187 -31.92 -8.42 0.10
N ASN A 188 -32.49 -9.60 0.37
CA ASN A 188 -32.65 -10.18 1.69
C ASN A 188 -32.22 -11.65 1.63
N VAL A 189 -31.24 -12.05 2.44
CA VAL A 189 -30.67 -13.41 2.48
C VAL A 189 -30.64 -13.90 3.93
N SER A 190 -31.19 -15.10 4.19
CA SER A 190 -31.29 -15.63 5.56
C SER A 190 -30.99 -17.14 5.63
N ASN A 191 -30.01 -17.53 6.45
CA ASN A 191 -29.77 -18.93 6.80
C ASN A 191 -30.26 -19.24 8.21
N GLN A 192 -31.24 -20.14 8.31
CA GLN A 192 -31.80 -20.70 9.53
C GLN A 192 -31.62 -22.23 9.61
N GLY A 193 -31.17 -22.85 8.52
CA GLY A 193 -30.84 -24.27 8.40
C GLY A 193 -29.33 -24.52 8.47
N VAL A 194 -28.84 -25.42 7.62
CA VAL A 194 -27.42 -25.80 7.53
C VAL A 194 -26.88 -25.51 6.14
N ILE A 195 -25.69 -24.92 6.05
CA ILE A 195 -24.89 -24.80 4.83
C ILE A 195 -23.49 -25.38 5.10
N GLN A 196 -23.05 -26.34 4.29
CA GLN A 196 -21.73 -26.97 4.37
C GLN A 196 -21.02 -26.87 3.01
N ALA A 197 -19.80 -26.34 3.00
CA ALA A 197 -18.91 -26.32 1.84
C ALA A 197 -17.44 -26.50 2.29
N GLN A 198 -17.12 -27.69 2.82
CA GLN A 198 -15.77 -28.08 3.23
C GLN A 198 -14.74 -27.81 2.14
N LEU A 199 -13.58 -27.25 2.48
CA LEU A 199 -12.52 -26.78 1.56
C LEU A 199 -12.96 -25.71 0.53
N GLY A 200 -14.20 -25.21 0.63
CA GLY A 200 -14.84 -24.35 -0.36
C GLY A 200 -15.07 -22.91 0.11
N THR A 201 -16.11 -22.28 -0.44
CA THR A 201 -16.55 -20.94 -0.02
C THR A 201 -18.07 -20.89 0.18
N VAL A 202 -18.54 -20.30 1.28
CA VAL A 202 -19.94 -19.90 1.47
C VAL A 202 -20.04 -18.39 1.44
N ALA A 203 -20.90 -17.84 0.57
CA ALA A 203 -21.17 -16.42 0.44
C ALA A 203 -22.67 -16.13 0.59
N LEU A 204 -23.04 -15.24 1.51
CA LEU A 204 -24.38 -14.65 1.62
C LEU A 204 -24.25 -13.16 1.31
N ALA A 205 -24.90 -12.68 0.25
CA ALA A 205 -24.71 -11.31 -0.23
C ALA A 205 -26.03 -10.56 -0.47
N ALA A 206 -26.15 -9.35 0.08
CA ALA A 206 -27.29 -8.46 -0.08
C ALA A 206 -26.94 -7.21 -0.91
N GLY A 207 -27.71 -6.98 -1.98
CA GLY A 207 -27.45 -5.96 -3.01
C GLY A 207 -28.39 -6.06 -4.21
N ASN A 208 -28.24 -5.15 -5.18
CA ASN A 208 -28.97 -5.11 -6.45
C ASN A 208 -28.13 -5.59 -7.66
N ALA A 209 -26.80 -5.61 -7.54
CA ALA A 209 -25.92 -6.19 -8.55
C ALA A 209 -24.69 -6.84 -7.90
N PHE A 210 -24.26 -7.97 -8.45
CA PHE A 210 -23.12 -8.76 -7.97
C PHE A 210 -22.24 -9.21 -9.14
N THR A 211 -20.93 -9.28 -8.93
CA THR A 211 -20.03 -10.08 -9.77
C THR A 211 -19.45 -11.21 -8.92
N LEU A 212 -19.61 -12.44 -9.39
CA LEU A 212 -19.02 -13.64 -8.82
C LEU A 212 -17.79 -14.02 -9.66
N ASP A 213 -16.61 -13.67 -9.17
CA ASP A 213 -15.35 -14.15 -9.75
C ASP A 213 -14.98 -15.48 -9.10
N VAL A 214 -14.66 -16.48 -9.93
CA VAL A 214 -14.19 -17.79 -9.50
C VAL A 214 -12.72 -17.86 -9.88
N ALA A 215 -11.86 -17.46 -8.94
CA ALA A 215 -10.43 -17.51 -9.13
C ALA A 215 -9.96 -18.96 -9.36
N GLY A 216 -8.90 -19.14 -10.14
CA GLY A 216 -8.39 -20.46 -10.54
C GLY A 216 -7.84 -21.33 -9.40
N ASP A 217 -7.78 -20.79 -8.19
CA ASP A 217 -7.43 -21.45 -6.92
C ASP A 217 -8.65 -22.04 -6.17
N GLY A 218 -9.86 -21.79 -6.66
CA GLY A 218 -11.13 -22.22 -6.07
C GLY A 218 -11.77 -21.20 -5.11
N LEU A 219 -11.22 -19.99 -4.97
CA LEU A 219 -11.80 -18.94 -4.15
C LEU A 219 -12.93 -18.22 -4.90
N LEU A 220 -14.13 -18.16 -4.29
CA LEU A 220 -15.21 -17.31 -4.77
C LEU A 220 -15.05 -15.90 -4.20
N ASN A 221 -14.90 -14.92 -5.07
CA ASN A 221 -14.97 -13.50 -4.73
C ASN A 221 -16.33 -12.94 -5.15
N VAL A 222 -17.08 -12.39 -4.20
CA VAL A 222 -18.35 -11.72 -4.44
C VAL A 222 -18.16 -10.22 -4.27
N ALA A 223 -18.16 -9.48 -5.37
CA ALA A 223 -18.27 -8.03 -5.35
C ALA A 223 -19.75 -7.64 -5.35
N VAL A 224 -20.17 -6.73 -4.45
CA VAL A 224 -21.48 -6.06 -4.54
C VAL A 224 -21.26 -4.77 -5.33
N ASN A 225 -21.80 -4.73 -6.55
CA ASN A 225 -21.56 -3.65 -7.51
C ASN A 225 -22.57 -2.50 -7.37
N LYS A 226 -23.69 -2.77 -6.70
CA LYS A 226 -24.78 -1.83 -6.42
C LYS A 226 -25.54 -2.34 -5.21
N GLY A 227 -25.62 -1.57 -4.14
CA GLY A 227 -26.37 -1.95 -2.95
C GLY A 227 -27.89 -1.96 -3.14
N ALA A 228 -28.60 -2.46 -2.12
CA ALA A 228 -30.06 -2.55 -2.10
C ALA A 228 -30.68 -1.66 -1.00
N VAL A 229 -31.96 -1.35 -1.17
CA VAL A 229 -32.80 -0.82 -0.09
C VAL A 229 -32.99 -1.94 0.94
N ASP A 230 -32.80 -1.61 2.22
CA ASP A 230 -32.87 -2.54 3.36
C ASP A 230 -32.07 -3.84 3.13
N ALA A 231 -30.86 -3.70 2.59
CA ALA A 231 -29.98 -4.81 2.25
C ALA A 231 -29.60 -5.61 3.50
N LEU A 232 -30.05 -6.87 3.57
CA LEU A 232 -30.03 -7.67 4.80
C LEU A 232 -29.44 -9.07 4.58
N VAL A 233 -28.42 -9.41 5.36
CA VAL A 233 -27.91 -10.79 5.50
C VAL A 233 -28.10 -11.27 6.94
N GLN A 234 -28.60 -12.49 7.11
CA GLN A 234 -28.79 -13.13 8.42
C GLN A 234 -28.27 -14.57 8.47
N ASN A 235 -27.65 -14.95 9.59
CA ASN A 235 -27.39 -16.35 9.94
C ASN A 235 -27.86 -16.64 11.39
N GLY A 236 -28.97 -17.37 11.53
CA GLY A 236 -29.38 -18.02 12.77
C GLY A 236 -29.04 -19.51 12.83
N GLY A 237 -28.74 -20.12 11.67
CA GLY A 237 -28.39 -21.53 11.53
C GLY A 237 -26.89 -21.82 11.63
N LEU A 238 -26.45 -22.90 10.97
CA LEU A 238 -25.04 -23.27 10.81
C LEU A 238 -24.55 -22.94 9.40
N ILE A 239 -23.38 -22.30 9.31
CA ILE A 239 -22.54 -22.25 8.11
C ILE A 239 -21.19 -22.87 8.44
N GLN A 240 -20.71 -23.80 7.62
CA GLN A 240 -19.42 -24.49 7.81
C GLN A 240 -18.63 -24.60 6.49
N ALA A 241 -17.37 -24.15 6.51
CA ALA A 241 -16.45 -24.18 5.36
C ALA A 241 -14.98 -24.35 5.82
N ASP A 242 -14.67 -25.45 6.52
CA ASP A 242 -13.34 -25.65 7.09
C ASP A 242 -12.30 -25.91 5.99
N GLY A 243 -11.11 -25.30 6.12
CA GLY A 243 -10.11 -25.17 5.06
C GLY A 243 -10.50 -24.20 3.94
N GLY A 244 -11.52 -23.35 4.18
CA GLY A 244 -12.17 -22.48 3.21
C GLY A 244 -12.60 -21.12 3.79
N ARG A 245 -13.58 -20.47 3.14
CA ARG A 245 -14.03 -19.11 3.47
C ARG A 245 -15.54 -19.02 3.73
N VAL A 246 -15.94 -18.19 4.69
CA VAL A 246 -17.30 -17.66 4.79
C VAL A 246 -17.30 -16.15 4.62
N LEU A 247 -18.19 -15.65 3.76
CA LEU A 247 -18.44 -14.22 3.54
C LEU A 247 -19.94 -13.94 3.75
N MET A 248 -20.25 -12.97 4.61
CA MET A 248 -21.59 -12.43 4.81
C MET A 248 -21.52 -10.92 4.55
N THR A 249 -22.08 -10.43 3.44
CA THR A 249 -21.91 -9.03 3.02
C THR A 249 -23.22 -8.34 2.64
N ALA A 250 -23.41 -7.09 3.06
CA ALA A 250 -24.58 -6.29 2.71
C ALA A 250 -24.21 -4.84 2.40
N GLN A 251 -24.54 -4.36 1.21
CA GLN A 251 -24.27 -2.98 0.77
C GLN A 251 -25.58 -2.20 0.60
N SER A 252 -25.64 -0.95 1.08
CA SER A 252 -26.84 -0.11 0.93
C SER A 252 -26.91 0.57 -0.44
N ALA A 253 -28.13 0.83 -0.91
CA ALA A 253 -28.38 1.70 -2.05
C ALA A 253 -28.24 3.21 -1.72
N ASN A 254 -28.34 3.61 -0.45
CA ASN A 254 -28.27 5.01 0.00
C ASN A 254 -28.12 5.10 1.52
N ASN A 255 -27.25 5.99 2.01
CA ASN A 255 -26.91 6.20 3.42
C ASN A 255 -28.10 6.44 4.39
N LEU A 256 -29.28 6.77 3.87
CA LEU A 256 -30.51 6.97 4.67
C LEU A 256 -31.15 5.65 5.16
N LEU A 257 -30.80 4.51 4.57
CA LEU A 257 -31.30 3.18 4.97
C LEU A 257 -30.10 2.24 5.13
N PRO A 258 -29.73 1.83 6.36
CA PRO A 258 -28.49 1.11 6.62
C PRO A 258 -28.58 -0.33 6.11
N SER A 259 -27.51 -0.84 5.48
CA SER A 259 -27.38 -2.29 5.27
C SER A 259 -27.11 -2.99 6.60
N THR A 260 -27.53 -4.24 6.72
CA THR A 260 -27.42 -4.99 7.99
C THR A 260 -26.90 -6.42 7.75
N VAL A 261 -25.88 -6.81 8.51
CA VAL A 261 -25.41 -8.20 8.61
C VAL A 261 -25.58 -8.69 10.05
N ASN A 262 -26.41 -9.71 10.26
CA ASN A 262 -26.67 -10.29 11.59
C ASN A 262 -26.18 -11.73 11.66
N ASN A 263 -25.34 -12.06 12.64
CA ASN A 263 -25.13 -13.45 13.07
C ASN A 263 -25.71 -13.67 14.46
N THR A 264 -26.49 -14.74 14.64
CA THR A 264 -26.93 -15.26 15.94
C THR A 264 -26.64 -16.76 16.08
N GLY A 265 -26.45 -17.47 14.96
CA GLY A 265 -26.09 -18.88 14.90
C GLY A 265 -24.58 -19.12 14.93
N VAL A 266 -24.15 -20.16 14.22
CA VAL A 266 -22.74 -20.58 14.14
C VAL A 266 -22.22 -20.35 12.72
N VAL A 267 -21.07 -19.69 12.62
CA VAL A 267 -20.24 -19.68 11.41
C VAL A 267 -18.91 -20.35 11.75
N ARG A 268 -18.51 -21.34 10.94
CA ARG A 268 -17.25 -22.05 11.10
C ARG A 268 -16.46 -22.08 9.79
N ALA A 269 -15.17 -21.78 9.88
CA ALA A 269 -14.17 -22.08 8.88
C ALA A 269 -12.86 -22.42 9.61
N GLN A 270 -12.80 -23.60 10.25
CA GLN A 270 -11.59 -24.05 10.94
C GLN A 270 -10.45 -24.28 9.94
N THR A 271 -9.20 -24.14 10.39
CA THR A 271 -8.02 -24.51 9.59
C THR A 271 -8.02 -26.02 9.33
N LEU A 272 -7.79 -26.41 8.08
CA LEU A 272 -7.61 -27.81 7.69
C LEU A 272 -6.22 -27.97 7.03
N GLU A 273 -5.39 -28.82 7.63
CA GLU A 273 -3.97 -28.99 7.26
C GLU A 273 -3.22 -27.65 7.22
N ASN A 274 -2.88 -27.17 6.01
CA ASN A 274 -2.17 -25.91 5.76
C ASN A 274 -3.09 -24.80 5.19
N ARG A 275 -4.40 -25.06 5.07
CA ARG A 275 -5.39 -24.08 4.60
C ARG A 275 -6.05 -23.42 5.81
N ASN A 276 -5.53 -22.25 6.19
CA ASN A 276 -6.16 -21.38 7.18
C ASN A 276 -7.56 -21.00 6.71
N GLY A 277 -8.57 -21.12 7.57
CA GLY A 277 -9.93 -20.69 7.25
C GLY A 277 -10.18 -19.20 7.53
N THR A 278 -11.19 -18.63 6.88
CA THR A 278 -11.48 -17.18 6.97
C THR A 278 -12.99 -16.92 7.11
N ILE A 279 -13.39 -16.05 8.04
CA ILE A 279 -14.77 -15.61 8.24
C ILE A 279 -14.81 -14.08 8.11
N MET A 280 -15.69 -13.54 7.25
CA MET A 280 -15.84 -12.09 7.05
C MET A 280 -17.32 -11.69 7.11
N LEU A 281 -17.68 -10.80 8.04
CA LEU A 281 -19.00 -10.17 8.16
C LEU A 281 -18.85 -8.67 7.82
N MET A 282 -19.36 -8.27 6.66
CA MET A 282 -19.06 -6.97 6.04
C MET A 282 -20.34 -6.16 5.75
N GLY A 283 -20.54 -5.08 6.49
CA GLY A 283 -21.54 -4.05 6.18
C GLY A 283 -20.98 -2.94 5.29
N ASP A 284 -21.85 -2.00 4.93
CA ASP A 284 -21.49 -0.75 4.27
C ASP A 284 -20.68 0.16 5.24
N MET A 285 -19.58 0.76 4.78
CA MET A 285 -18.69 1.56 5.63
C MET A 285 -19.15 3.02 5.82
N GLN A 286 -20.21 3.43 5.14
CA GLN A 286 -20.79 4.78 5.21
C GLN A 286 -22.04 4.82 6.10
N SER A 287 -22.75 3.70 6.24
CA SER A 287 -24.06 3.59 6.91
C SER A 287 -24.38 2.20 7.49
N GLY A 288 -23.66 1.15 7.11
CA GLY A 288 -24.02 -0.23 7.42
C GLY A 288 -23.78 -0.63 8.88
N THR A 289 -24.49 -1.68 9.32
CA THR A 289 -24.36 -2.26 10.67
C THR A 289 -24.07 -3.75 10.61
N VAL A 290 -23.06 -4.20 11.35
CA VAL A 290 -22.79 -5.63 11.62
C VAL A 290 -23.13 -5.93 13.07
N ASN A 291 -24.09 -6.83 13.32
CA ASN A 291 -24.45 -7.29 14.65
C ASN A 291 -24.01 -8.75 14.83
N VAL A 292 -23.11 -8.97 15.79
CA VAL A 292 -22.46 -10.26 16.05
C VAL A 292 -22.93 -10.83 17.37
N ALA A 293 -23.66 -11.93 17.30
CA ALA A 293 -23.97 -12.83 18.41
C ALA A 293 -23.56 -14.26 18.02
N GLY A 294 -23.83 -15.25 18.87
CA GLY A 294 -23.58 -16.66 18.55
C GLY A 294 -22.10 -17.03 18.56
N THR A 295 -21.64 -17.77 17.54
CA THR A 295 -20.25 -18.26 17.44
C THR A 295 -19.63 -18.03 16.06
N LEU A 296 -18.40 -17.50 16.02
CA LEU A 296 -17.52 -17.44 14.85
C LEU A 296 -16.25 -18.27 15.12
N ASP A 297 -16.05 -19.38 14.41
CA ASP A 297 -15.02 -20.37 14.69
C ASP A 297 -14.07 -20.57 13.49
N ALA A 298 -12.93 -19.88 13.53
CA ALA A 298 -11.82 -20.06 12.60
C ALA A 298 -10.57 -20.62 13.33
N SER A 299 -10.80 -21.52 14.30
CA SER A 299 -9.72 -22.15 15.08
C SER A 299 -8.99 -23.24 14.29
N ALA A 300 -7.83 -23.67 14.80
CA ALA A 300 -6.98 -24.69 14.21
C ALA A 300 -6.78 -25.88 15.19
N PRO A 301 -7.86 -26.60 15.58
CA PRO A 301 -7.79 -27.60 16.65
C PRO A 301 -7.00 -28.85 16.26
N ASN A 302 -6.90 -29.15 14.96
CA ASN A 302 -6.28 -30.37 14.41
C ASN A 302 -4.86 -30.15 13.88
N GLY A 303 -4.26 -28.97 14.15
CA GLY A 303 -2.97 -28.54 13.59
C GLY A 303 -3.09 -27.35 12.65
N GLY A 304 -1.94 -26.86 12.19
CA GLY A 304 -1.84 -25.62 11.41
C GLY A 304 -1.78 -24.36 12.29
N SER A 305 -2.01 -23.19 11.69
CA SER A 305 -2.19 -21.92 12.41
C SER A 305 -3.64 -21.46 12.35
N GLY A 306 -4.02 -20.57 13.26
CA GLY A 306 -5.38 -20.03 13.36
C GLY A 306 -5.78 -19.27 12.10
N GLY A 307 -7.07 -19.35 11.79
CA GLY A 307 -7.69 -18.58 10.74
C GLY A 307 -7.87 -17.10 11.08
N PHE A 308 -8.59 -16.40 10.22
CA PHE A 308 -8.88 -14.98 10.35
C PHE A 308 -10.39 -14.74 10.50
N VAL A 309 -10.77 -13.83 11.40
CA VAL A 309 -12.16 -13.40 11.56
C VAL A 309 -12.22 -11.89 11.40
N GLU A 310 -13.13 -11.39 10.56
CA GLU A 310 -13.33 -9.97 10.30
C GLU A 310 -14.79 -9.58 10.51
N THR A 311 -15.01 -8.46 11.19
CA THR A 311 -16.33 -7.85 11.43
C THR A 311 -16.22 -6.35 11.18
N SER A 312 -16.65 -5.88 10.00
CA SER A 312 -16.35 -4.54 9.47
C SER A 312 -17.61 -3.86 8.91
N ALA A 313 -17.92 -2.64 9.34
CA ALA A 313 -19.06 -1.84 8.89
C ALA A 313 -18.99 -0.43 9.50
N ALA A 314 -19.78 0.55 9.05
CA ALA A 314 -19.85 1.86 9.71
C ALA A 314 -20.10 1.73 11.23
N HIS A 315 -20.95 0.77 11.62
CA HIS A 315 -21.20 0.38 13.01
C HIS A 315 -21.05 -1.14 13.21
N VAL A 316 -20.29 -1.56 14.22
CA VAL A 316 -20.17 -2.98 14.59
C VAL A 316 -20.60 -3.15 16.05
N ASN A 317 -21.51 -4.08 16.32
CA ASN A 317 -22.03 -4.38 17.65
C ASN A 317 -21.84 -5.85 17.98
N VAL A 318 -21.33 -6.15 19.18
CA VAL A 318 -21.04 -7.51 19.66
C VAL A 318 -21.88 -7.79 20.90
N ALA A 319 -22.78 -8.76 20.79
CA ALA A 319 -23.70 -9.14 21.86
C ALA A 319 -22.97 -9.80 23.04
N SER A 320 -23.56 -9.70 24.23
CA SER A 320 -23.06 -10.39 25.42
C SER A 320 -22.98 -11.91 25.20
N GLY A 321 -21.83 -12.52 25.55
CA GLY A 321 -21.62 -13.96 25.43
C GLY A 321 -21.25 -14.47 24.03
N THR A 322 -21.06 -13.58 23.04
CA THR A 322 -20.53 -13.91 21.71
C THR A 322 -19.18 -14.60 21.80
N LYS A 323 -18.98 -15.67 21.03
CA LYS A 323 -17.74 -16.46 21.00
C LYS A 323 -17.07 -16.42 19.64
N VAL A 324 -15.92 -15.77 19.57
CA VAL A 324 -14.98 -15.83 18.45
C VAL A 324 -13.82 -16.72 18.85
N THR A 325 -13.29 -17.53 17.93
CA THR A 325 -12.06 -18.29 18.19
C THR A 325 -11.21 -18.43 16.93
N THR A 326 -9.91 -18.19 17.10
CA THR A 326 -8.83 -18.36 16.13
C THR A 326 -7.66 -19.13 16.77
N LEU A 327 -7.93 -19.84 17.86
CA LEU A 327 -6.95 -20.56 18.67
C LEU A 327 -6.25 -21.66 17.86
N ALA A 328 -4.92 -21.73 17.96
CA ALA A 328 -4.11 -22.80 17.38
C ALA A 328 -3.20 -23.42 18.46
N PRO A 329 -3.47 -24.65 18.94
CA PRO A 329 -2.66 -25.27 20.00
C PRO A 329 -1.22 -25.57 19.60
N THR A 330 -0.94 -25.73 18.30
CA THR A 330 0.38 -26.11 17.76
C THR A 330 0.94 -25.09 16.75
N GLY A 331 0.36 -23.89 16.70
CA GLY A 331 0.70 -22.88 15.68
C GLY A 331 0.47 -21.46 16.19
N LYS A 332 0.42 -20.49 15.28
CA LYS A 332 0.07 -19.11 15.66
C LYS A 332 -1.44 -19.01 15.83
N THR A 333 -1.92 -18.62 17.01
CA THR A 333 -3.30 -18.15 17.17
C THR A 333 -3.53 -16.95 16.25
N GLY A 334 -4.66 -16.97 15.54
CA GLY A 334 -4.99 -15.95 14.56
C GLY A 334 -5.48 -14.64 15.17
N THR A 335 -6.20 -13.87 14.34
CA THR A 335 -6.68 -12.53 14.69
C THR A 335 -8.17 -12.40 14.39
N TRP A 336 -8.89 -11.77 15.33
CA TRP A 336 -10.19 -11.17 15.08
C TRP A 336 -10.01 -9.66 14.86
N LEU A 337 -10.30 -9.19 13.64
CA LEU A 337 -10.39 -7.78 13.28
C LEU A 337 -11.82 -7.27 13.49
N ILE A 338 -11.94 -6.14 14.18
CA ILE A 338 -13.15 -5.32 14.26
C ILE A 338 -12.82 -3.96 13.62
N ASP A 339 -13.47 -3.61 12.51
CA ASP A 339 -13.21 -2.36 11.76
C ASP A 339 -14.49 -1.49 11.64
N PRO A 340 -14.79 -0.63 12.64
CA PRO A 340 -15.86 0.38 12.59
C PRO A 340 -15.31 1.81 12.50
N LEU A 341 -16.18 2.80 12.23
CA LEU A 341 -15.76 4.21 12.19
C LEU A 341 -15.38 4.79 13.57
N ASP A 342 -16.01 4.29 14.63
CA ASP A 342 -15.82 4.67 16.04
C ASP A 342 -16.09 3.43 16.92
N TYR A 343 -15.48 3.32 18.11
CA TYR A 343 -15.74 2.16 18.99
C TYR A 343 -15.75 2.45 20.49
N VAL A 344 -16.75 1.89 21.18
CA VAL A 344 -16.92 2.00 22.64
C VAL A 344 -16.95 0.62 23.29
N ILE A 345 -15.91 0.30 24.07
CA ILE A 345 -15.88 -0.87 24.94
C ILE A 345 -16.59 -0.49 26.25
N SER A 346 -17.88 -0.78 26.34
CA SER A 346 -18.67 -0.65 27.56
C SER A 346 -19.88 -1.58 27.58
N SER A 347 -20.44 -1.80 28.77
CA SER A 347 -21.60 -2.65 29.04
C SER A 347 -22.89 -2.20 28.33
N THR A 348 -22.93 -0.95 27.83
CA THR A 348 -23.99 -0.40 26.97
C THR A 348 -23.44 0.13 25.65
N GLY A 349 -22.24 -0.30 25.26
CA GLY A 349 -21.51 0.16 24.07
C GLY A 349 -21.52 -0.88 22.95
N ASN A 350 -20.49 -0.85 22.10
CA ASN A 350 -20.36 -1.78 20.99
C ASN A 350 -19.93 -3.18 21.43
N ILE A 351 -19.18 -3.30 22.53
CA ILE A 351 -18.84 -4.58 23.17
C ILE A 351 -18.63 -4.36 24.68
N SER A 352 -19.15 -5.27 25.52
CA SER A 352 -18.86 -5.21 26.95
C SER A 352 -17.44 -5.68 27.27
N GLY A 353 -16.82 -5.11 28.31
CA GLY A 353 -15.46 -5.48 28.72
C GLY A 353 -15.35 -6.97 29.07
N THR A 354 -16.41 -7.55 29.66
CA THR A 354 -16.53 -9.00 29.91
C THR A 354 -16.53 -9.83 28.62
N THR A 355 -17.20 -9.38 27.56
CA THR A 355 -17.24 -10.10 26.28
C THR A 355 -15.88 -10.04 25.59
N LEU A 356 -15.24 -8.86 25.57
CA LEU A 356 -13.87 -8.71 25.05
C LEU A 356 -12.86 -9.56 25.82
N SER A 357 -12.93 -9.54 27.16
CA SER A 357 -12.11 -10.37 28.06
C SER A 357 -12.22 -11.87 27.76
N GLY A 358 -13.44 -12.37 27.55
CA GLY A 358 -13.67 -13.77 27.19
C GLY A 358 -13.06 -14.13 25.82
N ASN A 359 -13.22 -13.27 24.82
CA ASN A 359 -12.71 -13.50 23.46
C ASN A 359 -11.18 -13.37 23.36
N LEU A 360 -10.54 -12.57 24.21
CA LEU A 360 -9.08 -12.51 24.32
C LEU A 360 -8.47 -13.83 24.82
N THR A 361 -9.25 -14.79 25.37
CA THR A 361 -8.70 -16.11 25.74
C THR A 361 -8.36 -16.99 24.52
N THR A 362 -8.93 -16.71 23.35
CA THR A 362 -8.88 -17.57 22.15
C THR A 362 -8.48 -16.84 20.85
N ASN A 363 -8.19 -15.54 20.92
CA ASN A 363 -7.84 -14.71 19.76
C ASN A 363 -6.82 -13.64 20.14
N ASN A 364 -5.98 -13.22 19.19
CA ASN A 364 -5.54 -11.83 19.18
C ASN A 364 -6.72 -10.97 18.70
N VAL A 365 -6.95 -9.82 19.31
CA VAL A 365 -8.07 -8.93 18.93
C VAL A 365 -7.51 -7.58 18.50
N LEU A 366 -7.77 -7.22 17.25
CA LEU A 366 -7.47 -5.92 16.67
C LEU A 366 -8.78 -5.15 16.51
N ILE A 367 -8.91 -4.05 17.24
CA ILE A 367 -9.98 -3.07 17.05
C ILE A 367 -9.35 -1.89 16.32
N GLN A 368 -9.80 -1.63 15.10
CA GLN A 368 -9.24 -0.63 14.20
C GLN A 368 -10.35 0.37 13.82
N ASN A 369 -10.08 1.67 13.89
CA ASN A 369 -10.90 2.66 13.20
C ASN A 369 -10.11 3.17 11.98
N PRO A 370 -10.67 3.08 10.77
CA PRO A 370 -10.03 3.62 9.57
C PRO A 370 -10.17 5.14 9.54
N ILE A 371 -9.25 5.81 8.85
CA ILE A 371 -9.30 7.27 8.67
C ILE A 371 -10.50 7.60 7.77
N GLY A 372 -11.54 8.20 8.36
CA GLY A 372 -12.85 8.38 7.73
C GLY A 372 -13.70 9.47 8.37
N THR A 373 -15.03 9.34 8.23
CA THR A 373 -16.01 10.37 8.64
C THR A 373 -16.54 10.25 10.07
N GLY A 374 -16.06 9.28 10.85
CA GLY A 374 -16.34 9.16 12.29
C GLY A 374 -15.56 10.17 13.13
N ASN A 375 -15.59 10.01 14.45
CA ASN A 375 -14.64 10.69 15.32
C ASN A 375 -13.23 10.09 15.19
N GLY A 376 -13.14 8.79 14.92
CA GLY A 376 -11.92 8.01 14.87
C GLY A 376 -11.42 7.53 16.23
N ASP A 377 -12.28 7.57 17.27
CA ASP A 377 -11.87 7.32 18.67
C ASP A 377 -12.21 5.89 19.14
N ILE A 378 -11.31 5.30 19.95
CA ILE A 378 -11.57 4.10 20.74
C ILE A 378 -11.68 4.46 22.22
N LEU A 379 -12.86 4.21 22.82
CA LEU A 379 -13.16 4.53 24.22
C LEU A 379 -13.29 3.25 25.06
N VAL A 380 -12.42 3.06 26.06
CA VAL A 380 -12.47 1.93 27.00
C VAL A 380 -13.10 2.38 28.32
N LYS A 381 -14.35 1.96 28.57
CA LYS A 381 -15.17 2.38 29.73
C LYS A 381 -15.67 1.23 30.61
N ASP A 382 -15.57 -0.02 30.14
CA ASP A 382 -15.64 -1.22 30.98
C ASP A 382 -14.22 -1.77 31.27
N PRO A 383 -14.00 -2.46 32.39
CA PRO A 383 -12.75 -3.19 32.63
C PRO A 383 -12.52 -4.34 31.64
N VAL A 384 -11.26 -4.55 31.24
CA VAL A 384 -10.85 -5.66 30.36
C VAL A 384 -9.77 -6.50 31.05
N THR A 385 -9.89 -7.83 31.07
CA THR A 385 -8.95 -8.72 31.77
C THR A 385 -8.79 -10.09 31.10
N TRP A 386 -7.55 -10.50 30.81
CA TRP A 386 -7.26 -11.81 30.20
C TRP A 386 -5.94 -12.43 30.67
N THR A 387 -5.81 -13.76 30.52
CA THR A 387 -4.64 -14.55 30.97
C THR A 387 -4.03 -15.45 29.89
N ALA A 388 -4.43 -15.26 28.63
CA ALA A 388 -3.83 -15.94 27.49
C ALA A 388 -2.67 -15.10 26.93
N THR A 389 -1.75 -15.73 26.18
CA THR A 389 -0.59 -15.05 25.57
C THR A 389 -0.92 -14.26 24.30
N THR A 390 -2.15 -13.76 24.24
CA THR A 390 -2.77 -13.03 23.12
C THR A 390 -2.59 -11.53 23.28
N THR A 391 -2.65 -10.82 22.15
CA THR A 391 -2.54 -9.37 22.11
C THR A 391 -3.92 -8.72 21.95
N LEU A 392 -4.18 -7.67 22.73
CA LEU A 392 -5.21 -6.68 22.43
C LEU A 392 -4.54 -5.48 21.75
N THR A 393 -4.96 -5.17 20.53
CA THR A 393 -4.50 -4.01 19.76
C THR A 393 -5.67 -3.07 19.53
N LEU A 394 -5.55 -1.83 19.98
CA LEU A 394 -6.47 -0.74 19.70
C LEU A 394 -5.76 0.23 18.73
N SER A 395 -6.32 0.44 17.54
CA SER A 395 -5.79 1.29 16.47
C SER A 395 -6.80 2.38 16.12
N ALA A 396 -6.63 3.59 16.64
CA ALA A 396 -7.56 4.71 16.48
C ALA A 396 -7.11 5.71 15.41
N ALA A 397 -8.03 6.10 14.52
CA ALA A 397 -7.83 7.17 13.54
C ALA A 397 -7.73 8.58 14.16
N ARG A 398 -8.04 8.70 15.46
CA ARG A 398 -7.84 9.91 16.27
C ARG A 398 -7.25 9.58 17.64
N ASP A 399 -8.06 9.45 18.69
CA ASP A 399 -7.58 9.23 20.06
C ASP A 399 -7.94 7.84 20.62
N ILE A 400 -7.14 7.38 21.58
CA ILE A 400 -7.50 6.28 22.48
C ILE A 400 -7.72 6.85 23.88
N GLU A 401 -8.86 6.53 24.48
CA GLU A 401 -9.25 7.00 25.82
C GLU A 401 -9.54 5.79 26.72
N VAL A 402 -8.63 5.51 27.66
CA VAL A 402 -8.74 4.40 28.61
C VAL A 402 -9.25 4.93 29.95
N SER A 403 -10.57 4.98 30.10
CA SER A 403 -11.26 5.42 31.32
C SER A 403 -11.60 4.28 32.29
N ALA A 404 -11.33 3.03 31.94
CA ALA A 404 -11.52 1.84 32.80
C ALA A 404 -10.31 0.87 32.76
N PRO A 405 -10.09 0.04 33.81
CA PRO A 405 -8.84 -0.70 33.95
C PRO A 405 -8.62 -1.80 32.90
N ILE A 406 -7.38 -1.94 32.44
CA ILE A 406 -6.95 -3.00 31.52
C ILE A 406 -5.90 -3.87 32.21
N THR A 407 -6.14 -5.17 32.35
CA THR A 407 -5.23 -6.11 33.04
C THR A 407 -4.91 -7.33 32.17
N THR A 408 -3.63 -7.71 32.07
CA THR A 408 -3.22 -8.95 31.39
C THR A 408 -2.15 -9.71 32.14
N THR A 409 -2.28 -11.04 32.14
CA THR A 409 -1.32 -11.97 32.76
C THR A 409 -0.88 -13.00 31.71
N GLY A 410 0.16 -12.67 30.96
CA GLY A 410 0.71 -13.45 29.84
C GLY A 410 0.50 -12.81 28.45
N GLY A 411 -0.49 -11.93 28.29
CA GLY A 411 -0.78 -11.26 27.02
C GLY A 411 -0.01 -9.95 26.80
N ASN A 412 -0.32 -9.24 25.72
CA ASN A 412 0.27 -7.92 25.39
C ASN A 412 -0.82 -6.89 25.09
N LEU A 413 -0.53 -5.61 25.36
CA LEU A 413 -1.41 -4.49 25.01
C LEU A 413 -0.71 -3.55 24.02
N GLN A 414 -1.39 -3.18 22.94
CA GLN A 414 -0.98 -2.16 21.99
C GLN A 414 -2.07 -1.07 21.90
N LEU A 415 -1.69 0.19 22.14
CA LEU A 415 -2.55 1.37 22.00
C LEU A 415 -1.93 2.28 20.94
N LEU A 416 -2.50 2.33 19.74
CA LEU A 416 -1.95 3.00 18.57
C LEU A 416 -2.93 4.10 18.10
N ALA A 417 -2.60 5.37 18.33
CA ALA A 417 -3.46 6.51 18.04
C ALA A 417 -2.78 7.45 17.03
N VAL A 418 -3.54 7.87 16.01
CA VAL A 418 -3.06 8.88 15.03
C VAL A 418 -2.89 10.27 15.68
N ARG A 419 -3.56 10.55 16.80
CA ARG A 419 -3.36 11.75 17.62
C ARG A 419 -2.85 11.41 19.02
N ASP A 420 -3.72 11.22 20.02
CA ASP A 420 -3.31 11.08 21.43
C ASP A 420 -3.72 9.73 22.05
N VAL A 421 -2.86 9.20 22.93
CA VAL A 421 -3.21 8.08 23.83
C VAL A 421 -3.40 8.62 25.25
N ASN A 422 -4.62 8.54 25.79
CA ASN A 422 -5.00 9.03 27.11
C ASN A 422 -5.31 7.86 28.04
N GLN A 423 -4.53 7.69 29.11
CA GLN A 423 -4.65 6.59 30.07
C GLN A 423 -5.15 7.11 31.41
N ASN A 424 -6.48 7.19 31.55
CA ASN A 424 -7.20 7.71 32.72
C ASN A 424 -7.63 6.64 33.73
N ALA A 425 -7.26 5.38 33.51
CA ALA A 425 -7.45 4.25 34.44
C ALA A 425 -6.24 3.32 34.44
N THR A 426 -6.07 2.55 35.53
CA THR A 426 -4.92 1.66 35.76
C THR A 426 -4.74 0.64 34.64
N ILE A 427 -3.51 0.51 34.12
CA ILE A 427 -3.13 -0.57 33.21
C ILE A 427 -2.11 -1.46 33.91
N SER A 428 -2.32 -2.78 33.88
CA SER A 428 -1.47 -3.76 34.55
C SER A 428 -1.15 -4.94 33.61
N ALA A 429 0.08 -5.00 33.11
CA ALA A 429 0.57 -6.12 32.30
C ALA A 429 1.62 -6.92 33.08
N THR A 430 1.41 -8.24 33.18
CA THR A 430 2.35 -9.17 33.82
C THR A 430 2.71 -10.27 32.85
N GLN A 431 3.99 -10.51 32.61
CA GLN A 431 4.47 -11.69 31.91
C GLN A 431 4.34 -12.92 32.83
N ALA A 432 3.64 -13.95 32.35
CA ALA A 432 3.51 -15.24 33.02
C ALA A 432 4.01 -16.34 32.07
N GLY A 433 4.78 -17.29 32.59
CA GLY A 433 5.34 -18.39 31.78
C GLY A 433 6.41 -17.95 30.76
N GLY A 434 7.00 -16.76 30.90
CA GLY A 434 8.08 -16.26 30.04
C GLY A 434 7.63 -15.55 28.75
N ASN A 435 6.33 -15.58 28.43
CA ASN A 435 5.78 -14.93 27.23
C ASN A 435 4.88 -13.75 27.57
N GLY A 436 4.97 -12.70 26.75
CA GLY A 436 4.15 -11.48 26.82
C GLY A 436 4.49 -10.53 27.96
N GLY A 437 3.47 -9.89 28.52
CA GLY A 437 3.55 -8.84 29.53
C GLY A 437 3.89 -7.45 28.99
N ASN A 438 3.96 -7.26 27.66
CA ASN A 438 4.41 -5.99 27.08
C ASN A 438 3.26 -4.98 26.92
N VAL A 439 3.57 -3.69 27.07
CA VAL A 439 2.66 -2.57 26.79
C VAL A 439 3.32 -1.61 25.81
N THR A 440 2.70 -1.43 24.66
CA THR A 440 3.10 -0.45 23.65
C THR A 440 2.05 0.64 23.54
N MET A 441 2.45 1.90 23.63
CA MET A 441 1.63 3.07 23.33
C MET A 441 2.32 3.87 22.24
N VAL A 442 1.63 4.13 21.13
CA VAL A 442 2.09 4.97 20.02
C VAL A 442 1.05 6.06 19.80
N ALA A 443 1.48 7.31 19.86
CA ALA A 443 0.65 8.48 19.61
C ALA A 443 1.31 9.35 18.53
N GLY A 444 0.54 9.77 17.53
CA GLY A 444 0.98 10.78 16.56
C GLY A 444 1.47 12.06 17.22
N LYS A 445 0.86 12.44 18.36
CA LYS A 445 1.20 13.61 19.17
C LYS A 445 1.59 13.25 20.61
N ASP A 446 0.66 13.10 21.57
CA ASP A 446 1.00 12.91 23.00
C ASP A 446 0.51 11.59 23.62
N VAL A 447 1.31 11.02 24.53
CA VAL A 447 0.90 9.91 25.40
C VAL A 447 0.74 10.44 26.83
N LYS A 448 -0.42 10.23 27.47
CA LYS A 448 -0.76 10.81 28.78
C LYS A 448 -1.09 9.72 29.79
N LEU A 449 -0.17 9.44 30.71
CA LEU A 449 -0.31 8.43 31.75
C LEU A 449 -0.88 9.05 33.04
N ASN A 450 -2.19 9.26 33.07
CA ASN A 450 -2.87 9.95 34.17
C ASN A 450 -3.17 9.02 35.37
N GLN A 451 -2.98 7.71 35.22
CA GLN A 451 -3.09 6.69 36.27
C GLN A 451 -1.92 5.72 36.25
N VAL A 452 -1.81 4.83 37.23
CA VAL A 452 -0.67 3.89 37.33
C VAL A 452 -0.65 2.93 36.14
N LEU A 453 0.46 2.92 35.40
CA LEU A 453 0.85 1.82 34.51
C LEU A 453 1.78 0.87 35.27
N THR A 454 1.44 -0.42 35.34
CA THR A 454 2.27 -1.47 35.92
C THR A 454 2.71 -2.46 34.84
N VAL A 455 4.01 -2.71 34.72
CA VAL A 455 4.58 -3.72 33.82
C VAL A 455 5.53 -4.63 34.59
N THR A 456 5.19 -5.92 34.68
CA THR A 456 5.97 -6.93 35.40
C THR A 456 6.53 -7.96 34.43
N ASN A 457 7.85 -8.09 34.38
CA ASN A 457 8.66 -8.97 33.53
C ASN A 457 8.50 -8.78 32.00
N GLY A 458 7.60 -7.91 31.55
CA GLY A 458 7.52 -7.43 30.16
C GLY A 458 8.26 -6.11 29.93
N ASN A 459 8.05 -5.49 28.76
CA ASN A 459 8.61 -4.19 28.37
C ASN A 459 7.52 -3.12 28.22
N ALA A 460 7.92 -1.86 28.38
CA ALA A 460 7.09 -0.69 28.06
C ALA A 460 7.72 0.09 26.90
N LEU A 461 6.93 0.34 25.85
CA LEU A 461 7.30 1.20 24.72
C LEU A 461 6.32 2.36 24.63
N LEU A 462 6.78 3.59 24.83
CA LEU A 462 5.97 4.80 24.80
C LEU A 462 6.50 5.73 23.69
N VAL A 463 5.74 5.90 22.61
CA VAL A 463 6.10 6.73 21.45
C VAL A 463 5.14 7.90 21.35
N ALA A 464 5.69 9.10 21.46
CA ALA A 464 5.02 10.37 21.17
C ALA A 464 5.63 11.00 19.90
N ALA A 465 4.95 11.99 19.34
CA ALA A 465 5.32 12.66 18.08
C ALA A 465 5.55 11.70 16.89
N ASN A 466 4.76 10.62 16.82
CA ASN A 466 4.84 9.63 15.74
C ASN A 466 4.40 10.17 14.37
N ASP A 467 3.78 11.35 14.30
CA ASP A 467 3.44 12.00 13.04
C ASP A 467 4.65 12.60 12.29
N GLY A 468 5.77 12.82 12.98
CA GLY A 468 7.00 13.41 12.44
C GLY A 468 6.90 14.90 12.04
N LEU A 469 5.78 15.54 12.36
CA LEU A 469 5.44 16.93 12.04
C LEU A 469 5.40 17.81 13.30
N ASN A 470 4.82 17.32 14.39
CA ASN A 470 4.58 18.06 15.61
C ASN A 470 5.63 17.79 16.69
N LYS A 471 5.76 18.74 17.63
CA LYS A 471 6.37 18.45 18.94
C LYS A 471 5.34 17.73 19.81
N GLY A 472 5.76 16.73 20.57
CA GLY A 472 4.89 15.84 21.33
C GLY A 472 5.68 14.99 22.33
N THR A 473 5.06 14.65 23.46
CA THR A 473 5.75 14.05 24.60
C THR A 473 4.91 13.01 25.35
N VAL A 474 5.58 12.28 26.24
CA VAL A 474 4.92 11.47 27.27
C VAL A 474 4.72 12.34 28.52
N THR A 475 3.51 12.32 29.10
CA THR A 475 3.18 13.02 30.36
C THR A 475 2.67 12.03 31.42
N PHE A 476 2.79 12.39 32.69
CA PHE A 476 2.51 11.51 33.83
C PHE A 476 1.74 12.25 34.92
N GLY A 477 0.50 11.82 35.20
CA GLY A 477 -0.27 12.20 36.38
C GLY A 477 -0.02 11.26 37.57
N ALA A 478 0.45 10.03 37.31
CA ALA A 478 0.87 9.06 38.32
C ALA A 478 2.21 8.42 37.92
N LYS A 479 2.93 7.83 38.89
CA LYS A 479 4.14 7.08 38.59
C LYS A 479 3.81 5.74 37.94
N ALA A 480 4.54 5.39 36.88
CA ALA A 480 4.54 4.03 36.35
C ALA A 480 5.46 3.12 37.18
N VAL A 481 5.15 1.83 37.23
CA VAL A 481 5.92 0.79 37.94
C VAL A 481 6.38 -0.24 36.92
N VAL A 482 7.69 -0.45 36.81
CA VAL A 482 8.25 -1.47 35.90
C VAL A 482 9.26 -2.34 36.63
N THR A 483 9.03 -3.65 36.60
CA THR A 483 9.72 -4.62 37.46
C THR A 483 10.15 -5.81 36.62
N GLY A 484 11.44 -6.14 36.60
CA GLY A 484 11.94 -7.35 35.95
C GLY A 484 13.45 -7.31 35.68
N THR A 485 14.07 -8.48 35.51
CA THR A 485 15.55 -8.61 35.37
C THR A 485 16.10 -8.11 34.04
N VAL A 486 15.28 -8.13 32.98
CA VAL A 486 15.61 -7.66 31.63
C VAL A 486 14.53 -6.73 31.06
N SER A 487 13.62 -6.24 31.89
CA SER A 487 12.54 -5.32 31.49
C SER A 487 13.09 -3.98 31.04
N THR A 488 12.68 -3.51 29.86
CA THR A 488 13.06 -2.20 29.33
C THR A 488 11.87 -1.26 29.24
N VAL A 489 12.11 0.02 29.50
CA VAL A 489 11.23 1.14 29.21
C VAL A 489 11.89 2.01 28.16
N LYS A 490 11.33 2.03 26.95
CA LYS A 490 11.77 2.94 25.89
C LYS A 490 10.76 4.07 25.73
N ILE A 491 11.25 5.31 25.72
CA ILE A 491 10.44 6.50 25.45
C ILE A 491 10.98 7.17 24.20
N TYR A 492 10.12 7.52 23.25
CA TYR A 492 10.44 8.31 22.07
C TYR A 492 9.57 9.56 22.05
N TYR A 493 10.16 10.75 21.85
CA TYR A 493 9.47 12.03 21.98
C TYR A 493 10.16 13.15 21.18
N ALA A 494 9.41 14.17 20.75
CA ALA A 494 9.94 15.36 20.09
C ALA A 494 9.78 16.59 21.01
N PRO A 495 10.79 16.97 21.80
CA PRO A 495 10.69 18.08 22.74
C PRO A 495 10.64 19.45 22.06
N SER A 496 10.12 20.44 22.80
CA SER A 496 10.13 21.86 22.41
C SER A 496 11.53 22.47 22.30
N SER A 497 12.54 21.87 22.94
CA SER A 497 13.96 22.21 22.79
C SER A 497 14.84 20.95 22.91
N TYR A 498 15.92 20.88 22.14
CA TYR A 498 16.95 19.84 22.25
C TYR A 498 18.15 20.25 23.12
N THR A 499 18.10 21.40 23.79
CA THR A 499 19.20 21.86 24.67
C THR A 499 19.39 21.00 25.92
N THR A 500 18.31 20.38 26.41
CA THR A 500 18.30 19.58 27.64
C THR A 500 17.30 18.43 27.49
N PRO A 501 17.69 17.15 27.66
CA PRO A 501 16.75 16.03 27.63
C PRO A 501 15.69 16.12 28.73
N THR A 502 14.47 15.66 28.45
CA THR A 502 13.42 15.54 29.47
C THR A 502 13.78 14.43 30.46
N ASN A 503 13.88 14.78 31.75
CA ASN A 503 14.18 13.83 32.82
C ASN A 503 12.93 13.03 33.21
N PHE A 504 12.78 11.83 32.65
CA PHE A 504 11.67 10.93 32.97
C PHE A 504 11.88 10.10 34.25
N THR A 505 13.07 10.04 34.82
CA THR A 505 13.43 9.11 35.92
C THR A 505 12.54 9.29 37.16
N GLY A 506 12.09 10.52 37.44
CA GLY A 506 11.17 10.80 38.54
C GLY A 506 9.79 10.13 38.41
N ASN A 507 9.37 9.80 37.19
CA ASN A 507 8.03 9.29 36.87
C ASN A 507 7.93 7.76 36.96
N PHE A 508 9.04 7.05 37.21
CA PHE A 508 9.08 5.59 37.26
C PHE A 508 9.52 5.08 38.63
N THR A 509 8.94 3.94 39.01
CA THR A 509 9.47 3.04 40.04
C THR A 509 10.02 1.81 39.32
N LEU A 510 11.34 1.77 39.13
CA LEU A 510 12.03 0.67 38.44
C LEU A 510 12.58 -0.33 39.47
N THR A 511 12.28 -1.62 39.34
CA THR A 511 12.77 -2.66 40.25
C THR A 511 13.21 -3.95 39.54
N GLY A 512 13.90 -4.84 40.26
CA GLY A 512 14.33 -6.15 39.76
C GLY A 512 15.46 -6.15 38.72
N GLY A 513 15.88 -4.99 38.21
CA GLY A 513 16.83 -4.82 37.11
C GLY A 513 16.30 -3.96 35.95
N ALA A 514 15.04 -3.51 36.02
CA ALA A 514 14.39 -2.79 34.93
C ALA A 514 15.10 -1.46 34.57
N THR A 515 15.23 -1.19 33.27
CA THR A 515 15.98 -0.05 32.73
C THR A 515 15.07 0.94 32.00
N LEU A 516 15.41 2.23 32.05
CA LEU A 516 14.72 3.31 31.33
C LEU A 516 15.68 3.96 30.33
N THR A 517 15.24 4.14 29.10
CA THR A 517 16.03 4.77 28.03
C THR A 517 15.13 5.68 27.18
N PRO A 518 15.13 7.00 27.44
CA PRO A 518 14.41 7.98 26.63
C PRO A 518 15.27 8.48 25.47
N PHE A 519 14.67 8.60 24.28
CA PHE A 519 15.28 9.09 23.05
C PHE A 519 14.52 10.31 22.53
N MET A 520 15.25 11.41 22.29
CA MET A 520 14.72 12.53 21.53
C MET A 520 14.72 12.19 20.04
N TRP A 521 13.59 12.40 19.36
CA TRP A 521 13.54 12.29 17.90
C TRP A 521 14.44 13.33 17.24
N THR A 522 15.19 12.92 16.22
CA THR A 522 15.86 13.83 15.29
C THR A 522 15.63 13.39 13.86
N TYR A 523 15.62 14.36 12.94
CA TYR A 523 15.10 14.22 11.58
C TYR A 523 16.21 14.57 10.59
N LEU A 524 16.44 13.70 9.62
CA LEU A 524 17.33 13.99 8.49
C LEU A 524 16.62 14.93 7.51
N GLN A 525 17.30 15.99 7.12
CA GLN A 525 16.89 16.91 6.06
C GLN A 525 18.02 17.01 5.04
N ALA A 526 17.69 17.18 3.76
CA ALA A 526 18.71 17.41 2.74
C ALA A 526 19.06 18.90 2.68
N ASP A 527 20.35 19.18 2.55
CA ASP A 527 20.82 20.56 2.43
C ASP A 527 20.63 21.07 1.00
N ASN A 528 20.20 22.33 0.87
CA ASN A 528 20.17 23.03 -0.42
C ASN A 528 21.60 23.20 -0.94
N LYS A 529 21.82 23.04 -2.25
CA LYS A 529 23.15 23.25 -2.86
C LYS A 529 23.09 24.08 -4.13
N VAL A 530 24.24 24.65 -4.49
CA VAL A 530 24.48 25.21 -5.83
C VAL A 530 24.74 24.06 -6.82
N TYR A 531 24.40 24.26 -8.09
CA TYR A 531 24.68 23.30 -9.16
C TYR A 531 26.17 22.94 -9.28
N ASP A 532 26.48 21.64 -9.30
CA ASP A 532 27.82 21.05 -9.29
C ASP A 532 28.01 19.92 -10.33
N GLY A 533 26.99 19.75 -11.20
CA GLY A 533 26.86 18.67 -12.18
C GLY A 533 26.57 17.28 -11.59
N LYS A 534 26.32 17.14 -10.28
CA LYS A 534 26.20 15.84 -9.59
C LYS A 534 24.85 15.70 -8.88
N ASN A 535 24.39 14.46 -8.76
CA ASN A 535 23.18 14.13 -7.99
C ASN A 535 23.46 13.88 -6.49
N ALA A 536 24.71 13.84 -6.04
CA ALA A 536 25.03 13.68 -4.61
C ALA A 536 24.38 14.77 -3.75
N ALA A 537 23.81 14.38 -2.61
CA ALA A 537 23.25 15.26 -1.61
C ALA A 537 24.00 15.11 -0.28
N ILE A 538 23.97 16.16 0.53
CA ILE A 538 24.41 16.14 1.93
C ILE A 538 23.15 16.21 2.79
N LEU A 539 23.14 15.49 3.92
CA LEU A 539 22.07 15.58 4.92
C LEU A 539 22.58 16.22 6.20
N SER A 540 21.79 17.13 6.75
CA SER A 540 21.95 17.66 8.10
C SER A 540 20.86 17.11 9.03
N LEU A 541 21.01 17.33 10.34
CA LEU A 541 19.97 17.06 11.32
C LEU A 541 19.14 18.33 11.55
N ARG A 542 17.81 18.22 11.41
CA ARG A 542 16.86 19.28 11.75
C ARG A 542 17.05 19.72 13.21
N ASP A 543 16.93 21.02 13.45
CA ASP A 543 17.13 21.71 14.74
C ASP A 543 18.56 21.56 15.33
N ASN A 544 19.53 21.01 14.56
CA ASN A 544 20.96 20.86 14.85
C ASN A 544 21.31 20.52 16.33
N PRO A 545 20.85 19.36 16.86
CA PRO A 545 21.06 18.98 18.25
C PRO A 545 22.54 18.89 18.65
N ALA A 546 22.92 19.64 19.69
CA ALA A 546 24.30 19.81 20.10
C ALA A 546 24.98 18.48 20.47
N GLY A 547 26.16 18.23 19.89
CA GLY A 547 26.95 17.01 20.15
C GLY A 547 26.43 15.76 19.43
N VAL A 548 25.53 15.90 18.46
CA VAL A 548 25.01 14.82 17.61
C VAL A 548 25.32 15.13 16.14
N THR A 549 25.67 14.11 15.35
CA THR A 549 25.87 14.23 13.90
C THR A 549 25.08 13.16 13.14
N ALA A 550 24.70 13.44 11.90
CA ALA A 550 24.36 12.41 10.93
C ALA A 550 25.66 11.79 10.39
N GLN A 551 25.76 10.46 10.35
CA GLN A 551 26.96 9.78 9.85
C GLN A 551 26.65 8.47 9.12
N GLY A 552 27.55 8.07 8.22
CA GLY A 552 27.35 6.96 7.29
C GLY A 552 26.31 7.29 6.22
N GLY A 553 25.72 6.25 5.64
CA GLY A 553 24.64 6.36 4.65
C GLY A 553 25.03 6.91 3.29
N THR A 554 24.03 7.03 2.42
CA THR A 554 24.12 7.68 1.10
C THR A 554 22.87 8.50 0.82
N ALA A 555 23.00 9.67 0.20
CA ALA A 555 21.88 10.52 -0.21
C ALA A 555 22.06 11.08 -1.61
N THR A 556 20.99 11.06 -2.43
CA THR A 556 21.01 11.53 -3.82
C THR A 556 19.72 12.26 -4.21
N PHE A 557 19.88 13.40 -4.89
CA PHE A 557 18.83 14.08 -5.63
C PHE A 557 18.33 13.22 -6.80
N ASN A 558 17.05 13.32 -7.12
CA ASN A 558 16.43 12.61 -8.26
C ASN A 558 17.08 12.95 -9.62
N THR A 559 17.53 14.19 -9.81
CA THR A 559 18.37 14.62 -10.95
C THR A 559 19.36 15.69 -10.50
N ALA A 560 20.51 15.80 -11.16
CA ALA A 560 21.53 16.82 -10.86
C ALA A 560 21.11 18.26 -11.24
N ASN A 561 20.12 18.43 -12.12
CA ASN A 561 19.70 19.74 -12.63
C ASN A 561 19.06 20.62 -11.55
N VAL A 562 19.16 21.93 -11.76
CA VAL A 562 18.49 22.98 -10.98
C VAL A 562 17.00 22.70 -10.83
N GLY A 563 16.46 23.09 -9.68
CA GLY A 563 15.03 22.99 -9.38
C GLY A 563 14.74 23.15 -7.89
N THR A 564 13.52 23.56 -7.59
CA THR A 564 12.99 23.66 -6.23
C THR A 564 12.26 22.38 -5.83
N GLY A 565 12.24 22.06 -4.53
CA GLY A 565 11.48 20.93 -3.98
C GLY A 565 11.87 19.57 -4.57
N LYS A 566 13.14 19.38 -4.94
CA LYS A 566 13.63 18.16 -5.56
C LYS A 566 13.70 17.05 -4.52
N THR A 567 13.18 15.87 -4.87
CA THR A 567 13.28 14.67 -4.05
C THR A 567 14.74 14.27 -3.86
N VAL A 568 15.15 14.11 -2.61
CA VAL A 568 16.39 13.45 -2.19
C VAL A 568 16.02 12.14 -1.53
N THR A 569 16.51 11.03 -2.09
CA THR A 569 16.39 9.70 -1.49
C THR A 569 17.64 9.42 -0.66
N TYR A 570 17.47 8.82 0.52
CA TYR A 570 18.59 8.47 1.39
C TYR A 570 18.43 7.10 2.07
N SER A 571 19.55 6.50 2.43
CA SER A 571 19.62 5.17 3.03
C SER A 571 20.78 5.02 4.00
N SER A 572 20.62 4.10 4.96
CA SER A 572 21.68 3.62 5.87
C SER A 572 22.40 4.69 6.71
N TYR A 573 21.73 5.81 7.01
CA TYR A 573 22.24 6.82 7.94
C TYR A 573 22.15 6.35 9.40
N SER A 574 23.06 6.83 10.23
CA SER A 574 23.12 6.60 11.67
C SER A 574 23.45 7.90 12.42
N LEU A 575 23.35 7.88 13.75
CA LEU A 575 23.77 9.00 14.60
C LEU A 575 25.20 8.81 15.09
N GLY A 576 25.95 9.90 15.14
CA GLY A 576 27.29 10.01 15.71
C GLY A 576 27.39 11.17 16.69
N GLY A 577 28.60 11.37 17.23
CA GLY A 577 28.87 12.39 18.25
C GLY A 577 28.56 11.92 19.69
N ALA A 578 29.09 12.66 20.66
CA ALA A 578 29.08 12.29 22.08
C ALA A 578 27.67 12.13 22.69
N ASN A 579 26.68 12.87 22.17
CA ASN A 579 25.31 12.87 22.70
C ASN A 579 24.37 11.92 21.94
N SER A 580 24.85 11.20 20.92
CA SER A 580 24.05 10.33 20.04
C SER A 580 23.13 9.35 20.77
N GLY A 581 23.58 8.77 21.89
CA GLY A 581 22.79 7.83 22.71
C GLY A 581 21.54 8.42 23.38
N LEU A 582 21.36 9.75 23.36
CA LEU A 582 20.17 10.45 23.87
C LEU A 582 19.10 10.67 22.78
N PHE A 583 19.38 10.26 21.54
CA PHE A 583 18.57 10.56 20.36
C PHE A 583 18.27 9.30 19.55
N ALA A 584 17.22 9.38 18.72
CA ALA A 584 16.92 8.39 17.69
C ALA A 584 16.60 9.10 16.37
N LEU A 585 17.05 8.52 15.26
CA LEU A 585 16.56 8.92 13.93
C LEU A 585 15.09 8.57 13.83
N PHE A 586 14.27 9.56 13.49
CA PHE A 586 12.84 9.36 13.31
C PHE A 586 12.56 8.31 12.21
N ALA A 587 11.76 7.32 12.58
CA ALA A 587 11.05 6.46 11.66
C ALA A 587 9.63 6.27 12.23
N PRO A 588 8.57 6.46 11.43
CA PRO A 588 7.22 6.32 11.92
C PRO A 588 6.95 4.86 12.30
N PHE A 589 6.29 4.67 13.44
CA PHE A 589 5.68 3.40 13.80
C PHE A 589 4.37 3.25 13.05
N ASP A 590 4.18 2.09 12.43
CA ASP A 590 2.94 1.69 11.77
C ASP A 590 1.77 1.65 12.77
N ASN A 591 0.64 2.26 12.40
CA ASN A 591 -0.47 2.50 13.32
C ASN A 591 -1.38 1.27 13.56
N VAL A 592 -1.14 0.14 12.88
CA VAL A 592 -1.90 -1.10 13.06
C VAL A 592 -1.06 -2.18 13.76
N THR A 593 0.23 -2.27 13.44
CA THR A 593 1.13 -3.33 13.90
C THR A 593 2.10 -2.89 15.01
N ALA A 594 2.27 -1.57 15.20
CA ALA A 594 3.30 -0.96 16.04
C ALA A 594 4.76 -1.31 15.65
N VAL A 595 5.00 -1.64 14.39
CA VAL A 595 6.35 -1.88 13.85
C VAL A 595 6.95 -0.54 13.41
N ALA A 596 8.18 -0.24 13.86
CA ALA A 596 8.91 0.93 13.39
C ALA A 596 9.36 0.75 11.92
N GLY A 597 9.22 1.81 11.11
CA GLY A 597 9.91 1.90 9.83
C GLY A 597 11.44 1.86 9.97
N ASN A 598 12.16 1.66 8.86
CA ASN A 598 13.61 1.55 8.87
C ASN A 598 14.29 2.91 9.15
N PRO A 599 15.01 3.10 10.29
CA PRO A 599 15.64 4.39 10.59
C PRO A 599 16.73 4.76 9.59
N GLY A 600 16.95 6.06 9.40
CA GLY A 600 18.02 6.56 8.52
C GLY A 600 17.86 6.21 7.04
N SER A 601 16.67 5.79 6.60
CA SER A 601 16.36 5.49 5.20
C SER A 601 14.96 5.98 4.82
N SER A 602 14.86 7.02 3.99
CA SER A 602 13.58 7.61 3.54
C SER A 602 13.80 8.56 2.34
N THR A 603 12.84 9.44 2.08
CA THR A 603 13.01 10.60 1.20
C THR A 603 12.84 11.92 1.96
N THR A 604 13.34 13.00 1.38
CA THR A 604 13.18 14.38 1.84
C THR A 604 13.26 15.33 0.63
N LEU A 605 13.10 16.64 0.83
CA LEU A 605 13.10 17.64 -0.26
C LEU A 605 14.20 18.68 -0.05
N ALA A 606 14.89 19.06 -1.12
CA ALA A 606 15.85 20.16 -1.14
C ALA A 606 15.92 20.85 -2.52
N ASN A 607 16.53 22.03 -2.59
CA ASN A 607 16.70 22.81 -3.81
C ASN A 607 18.11 22.63 -4.37
N ILE A 608 18.23 22.57 -5.71
CA ILE A 608 19.48 22.88 -6.40
C ILE A 608 19.33 24.25 -7.06
N THR A 609 20.13 25.22 -6.64
CA THR A 609 20.14 26.59 -7.19
C THR A 609 21.15 26.74 -8.33
N PRO A 610 20.96 27.69 -9.26
CA PRO A 610 21.88 27.89 -10.37
C PRO A 610 23.30 28.25 -9.94
N ALA A 611 24.29 27.76 -10.67
CA ALA A 611 25.68 28.18 -10.53
C ALA A 611 25.94 29.51 -11.25
N PRO A 612 26.84 30.39 -10.77
CA PRO A 612 27.23 31.58 -11.51
C PRO A 612 28.09 31.22 -12.73
N LEU A 613 27.77 31.76 -13.90
CA LEU A 613 28.54 31.61 -15.14
C LEU A 613 28.75 32.98 -15.78
N THR A 614 30.00 33.39 -15.97
CA THR A 614 30.34 34.59 -16.75
C THR A 614 30.78 34.18 -18.15
N ILE A 615 30.22 34.82 -19.18
CA ILE A 615 30.62 34.67 -20.57
C ILE A 615 31.14 36.02 -21.06
N THR A 616 32.46 36.11 -21.22
CA THR A 616 33.15 37.32 -21.70
C THR A 616 33.35 37.21 -23.21
N ALA A 617 32.90 38.19 -23.99
CA ALA A 617 33.27 38.26 -25.41
C ALA A 617 34.78 38.49 -25.55
N ASN A 618 35.44 37.80 -26.48
CA ASN A 618 36.87 37.97 -26.70
C ASN A 618 37.14 39.26 -27.49
N ASP A 619 38.21 39.97 -27.14
CA ASP A 619 38.68 41.14 -27.89
C ASP A 619 39.05 40.76 -29.33
N ALA A 620 38.81 41.69 -30.26
CA ALA A 620 39.03 41.51 -31.69
C ALA A 620 39.55 42.81 -32.33
N SER A 621 40.08 42.72 -33.55
CA SER A 621 40.55 43.89 -34.29
C SER A 621 40.23 43.82 -35.79
N LYS A 622 40.12 44.99 -36.43
CA LYS A 622 40.00 45.11 -37.89
C LYS A 622 40.62 46.43 -38.39
N THR A 623 40.87 46.50 -39.70
CA THR A 623 41.12 47.78 -40.38
C THR A 623 39.80 48.49 -40.70
N GLU A 624 39.79 49.81 -40.64
CA GLU A 624 38.72 50.68 -41.15
C GLU A 624 38.45 50.42 -42.65
N GLY A 625 37.18 50.51 -43.08
CA GLY A 625 36.73 50.13 -44.42
C GLY A 625 36.35 48.66 -44.62
N ASN A 626 36.82 47.74 -43.75
CA ASN A 626 36.49 46.31 -43.83
C ASN A 626 35.30 45.93 -42.92
N THR A 627 34.47 44.98 -43.37
CA THR A 627 33.47 44.32 -42.51
C THR A 627 34.12 43.17 -41.75
N LEU A 628 33.83 43.04 -40.45
CA LEU A 628 34.25 41.91 -39.61
C LEU A 628 33.04 41.07 -39.21
N VAL A 629 33.11 39.75 -39.43
CA VAL A 629 32.16 38.78 -38.85
C VAL A 629 32.82 38.18 -37.60
N ILE A 630 32.20 38.37 -36.44
CA ILE A 630 32.66 37.77 -35.18
C ILE A 630 32.07 36.34 -35.12
N PRO A 631 32.89 35.27 -35.05
CA PRO A 631 32.37 33.91 -34.96
C PRO A 631 31.74 33.69 -33.58
N ASN A 632 30.67 32.89 -33.52
CA ASN A 632 29.92 32.60 -32.29
C ASN A 632 30.72 31.87 -31.20
N SER A 633 31.96 31.46 -31.49
CA SER A 633 32.94 30.87 -30.58
C SER A 633 33.94 31.88 -29.98
N ALA A 634 33.91 33.16 -30.37
CA ALA A 634 34.82 34.20 -29.88
C ALA A 634 34.43 34.73 -28.48
N PHE A 635 34.36 33.84 -27.50
CA PHE A 635 34.10 34.16 -26.09
C PHE A 635 34.93 33.27 -25.16
N THR A 636 35.03 33.66 -23.90
CA THR A 636 35.68 32.90 -22.82
C THR A 636 34.67 32.70 -21.68
N PRO A 637 34.25 31.45 -21.38
CA PRO A 637 33.36 31.16 -20.26
C PRO A 637 34.14 30.90 -18.96
N LEU A 638 33.61 31.37 -17.82
CA LEU A 638 34.18 31.19 -16.48
C LEU A 638 33.07 30.83 -15.49
N GLY A 639 33.24 29.73 -14.75
CA GLY A 639 32.24 29.23 -13.78
C GLY A 639 31.48 27.98 -14.21
N LEU A 640 31.76 27.43 -15.40
CA LEU A 640 31.27 26.12 -15.82
C LEU A 640 31.70 25.03 -14.82
N VAL A 641 30.76 24.20 -14.38
CA VAL A 641 31.04 23.07 -13.49
C VAL A 641 31.21 21.77 -14.29
N ASN A 642 31.76 20.75 -13.63
CA ASN A 642 31.74 19.35 -14.11
C ASN A 642 32.37 19.08 -15.49
N GLY A 643 33.18 20.00 -16.03
CA GLY A 643 33.79 19.87 -17.36
C GLY A 643 32.82 20.19 -18.51
N GLU A 644 31.72 20.88 -18.24
CA GLU A 644 30.74 21.29 -19.24
C GLU A 644 31.29 22.34 -20.22
N THR A 645 30.67 22.47 -21.39
CA THR A 645 31.05 23.42 -22.45
C THR A 645 29.85 24.22 -22.96
N VAL A 646 30.08 25.48 -23.33
CA VAL A 646 29.12 26.34 -24.06
C VAL A 646 29.30 26.12 -25.56
N GLY A 647 28.22 25.86 -26.29
CA GLY A 647 28.27 25.57 -27.74
C GLY A 647 28.41 26.80 -28.64
N GLY A 648 28.11 27.98 -28.11
CA GLY A 648 28.18 29.25 -28.83
C GLY A 648 27.58 30.41 -28.01
N ALA A 649 27.85 31.65 -28.42
CA ALA A 649 27.19 32.84 -27.91
C ALA A 649 26.84 33.79 -29.07
N THR A 650 25.78 34.58 -28.90
CA THR A 650 25.45 35.68 -29.83
C THR A 650 26.34 36.88 -29.50
N LEU A 651 27.24 37.21 -30.42
CA LEU A 651 28.26 38.25 -30.27
C LEU A 651 28.02 39.37 -31.28
N THR A 652 27.78 40.59 -30.81
CA THR A 652 27.45 41.74 -31.67
C THR A 652 28.30 42.96 -31.31
N SER A 653 28.69 43.75 -32.32
CA SER A 653 29.36 45.04 -32.10
C SER A 653 29.04 46.01 -33.24
N PRO A 654 28.74 47.30 -32.97
CA PRO A 654 28.63 48.32 -34.01
C PRO A 654 29.91 48.48 -34.84
N GLY A 655 31.08 48.14 -34.28
CA GLY A 655 32.36 48.20 -34.97
C GLY A 655 32.51 47.20 -36.13
N THR A 656 31.60 46.22 -36.26
CA THR A 656 31.67 45.19 -37.31
C THR A 656 31.46 45.75 -38.72
N ALA A 657 30.61 46.76 -38.90
CA ALA A 657 30.26 47.31 -40.21
C ALA A 657 31.42 48.06 -40.88
N ALA A 658 31.55 47.97 -42.21
CA ALA A 658 32.63 48.57 -43.00
C ALA A 658 32.87 50.07 -42.73
N ASN A 659 31.81 50.82 -42.44
CA ASN A 659 31.84 52.27 -42.18
C ASN A 659 32.12 52.66 -40.72
N ALA A 660 32.38 51.71 -39.81
CA ALA A 660 32.84 52.02 -38.45
C ALA A 660 34.32 52.46 -38.47
N SER A 661 34.64 53.53 -37.74
CA SER A 661 35.87 54.31 -37.90
C SER A 661 36.86 54.16 -36.74
N ALA A 662 38.16 54.29 -37.01
CA ALA A 662 39.20 54.23 -35.99
C ALA A 662 39.03 55.31 -34.89
N VAL A 663 38.35 56.43 -35.17
CA VAL A 663 38.08 57.51 -34.19
C VAL A 663 37.12 57.06 -33.08
N GLY A 664 36.23 56.10 -33.34
CA GLY A 664 35.29 55.54 -32.35
C GLY A 664 35.79 54.31 -31.61
N SER A 665 37.10 54.01 -31.71
CA SER A 665 37.72 52.78 -31.23
C SER A 665 38.11 52.88 -29.74
N PRO A 666 37.93 51.83 -28.91
CA PRO A 666 37.31 50.54 -29.23
C PRO A 666 35.78 50.55 -29.16
N TYR A 667 35.14 49.74 -30.01
CA TYR A 667 33.70 49.46 -29.94
C TYR A 667 33.45 48.25 -29.04
N LEU A 668 32.46 48.28 -28.16
CA LEU A 668 32.12 47.11 -27.35
C LEU A 668 31.60 45.95 -28.22
N ILE A 669 32.02 44.73 -27.89
CA ILE A 669 31.45 43.46 -28.37
C ILE A 669 30.55 42.93 -27.25
N THR A 670 29.24 42.99 -27.43
CA THR A 670 28.26 42.49 -26.45
C THR A 670 27.96 41.02 -26.70
N ALA A 671 28.15 40.20 -25.66
CA ALA A 671 27.71 38.80 -25.63
C ALA A 671 26.25 38.69 -25.13
N SER A 672 25.52 37.72 -25.65
CA SER A 672 24.15 37.37 -25.24
C SER A 672 23.82 35.94 -25.69
N ASN A 673 22.66 35.41 -25.28
CA ASN A 673 22.06 34.19 -25.80
C ASN A 673 23.05 33.01 -25.99
N ALA A 674 23.69 32.59 -24.89
CA ALA A 674 24.57 31.42 -24.88
C ALA A 674 23.79 30.15 -25.23
N THR A 675 24.18 29.50 -26.32
CA THR A 675 23.57 28.27 -26.83
C THR A 675 24.22 27.05 -26.19
N ALA A 676 23.40 26.08 -25.77
CA ALA A 676 23.83 24.83 -25.13
C ALA A 676 24.96 24.13 -25.91
N GLY A 677 25.97 23.67 -25.17
CA GLY A 677 27.00 22.75 -25.65
C GLY A 677 26.78 21.41 -24.96
N THR A 678 27.63 21.05 -24.00
CA THR A 678 27.27 20.06 -22.98
C THR A 678 26.64 20.69 -21.73
N PHE A 679 26.79 22.00 -21.51
CA PHE A 679 26.10 22.72 -20.44
C PHE A 679 24.61 22.95 -20.74
N ASN A 680 23.77 22.99 -19.71
CA ASN A 680 22.38 23.42 -19.81
C ASN A 680 22.24 24.86 -19.26
N PRO A 681 21.86 25.86 -20.07
CA PRO A 681 21.68 27.24 -19.61
C PRO A 681 20.77 27.40 -18.38
N ALA A 682 19.73 26.56 -18.22
CA ALA A 682 18.82 26.62 -17.08
C ALA A 682 19.46 26.22 -15.74
N ASN A 683 20.66 25.62 -15.76
CA ASN A 683 21.41 25.28 -14.56
C ASN A 683 22.31 26.44 -14.06
N TYR A 684 22.33 27.60 -14.75
CA TYR A 684 23.26 28.69 -14.47
C TYR A 684 22.59 30.08 -14.43
N THR A 685 23.08 30.94 -13.54
CA THR A 685 22.85 32.39 -13.60
C THR A 685 23.93 32.98 -14.50
N ILE A 686 23.57 33.26 -15.76
CA ILE A 686 24.52 33.68 -16.80
C ILE A 686 24.68 35.20 -16.82
N THR A 687 25.90 35.67 -16.56
CA THR A 687 26.34 37.06 -16.72
C THR A 687 27.12 37.20 -18.03
N TYR A 688 26.82 38.22 -18.82
CA TYR A 688 27.57 38.52 -20.05
C TYR A 688 28.47 39.73 -19.84
N ALA A 689 29.77 39.57 -20.12
CA ALA A 689 30.76 40.64 -20.07
C ALA A 689 31.20 41.04 -21.49
N PRO A 690 31.34 42.34 -21.82
CA PRO A 690 31.74 42.76 -23.15
C PRO A 690 33.25 42.62 -23.37
N GLY A 691 33.62 42.45 -24.64
CA GLY A 691 34.99 42.59 -25.14
C GLY A 691 35.15 43.86 -25.97
N ASN A 692 36.34 44.09 -26.51
CA ASN A 692 36.70 45.27 -27.29
C ASN A 692 36.97 44.92 -28.76
N LEU A 693 36.32 45.63 -29.68
CA LEU A 693 36.65 45.64 -31.10
C LEU A 693 37.47 46.88 -31.44
N LEU A 694 38.78 46.70 -31.57
CA LEU A 694 39.72 47.75 -31.96
C LEU A 694 39.69 47.95 -33.49
N ILE A 695 39.36 49.16 -33.94
CA ILE A 695 39.51 49.56 -35.35
C ILE A 695 40.83 50.32 -35.52
N THR A 696 41.67 49.86 -36.46
CA THR A 696 42.89 50.57 -36.88
C THR A 696 42.66 51.28 -38.21
N ALA A 697 43.15 52.51 -38.33
CA ALA A 697 43.18 53.21 -39.61
C ALA A 697 44.11 52.48 -40.60
N PRO A 698 43.83 52.50 -41.91
CA PRO A 698 44.76 51.97 -42.91
C PRO A 698 46.10 52.73 -42.86
N PRO A 699 47.24 52.07 -43.14
CA PRO A 699 48.53 52.73 -43.12
C PRO A 699 48.60 53.83 -44.18
N VAL A 700 48.95 55.05 -43.77
CA VAL A 700 49.08 56.20 -44.67
C VAL A 700 50.32 56.03 -45.54
N VAL A 701 50.13 55.57 -46.79
CA VAL A 701 51.21 55.41 -47.76
C VAL A 701 51.60 56.79 -48.33
N THR A 702 52.48 57.50 -47.62
CA THR A 702 53.09 58.73 -48.14
C THR A 702 54.05 58.39 -49.29
N PRO A 703 53.96 59.03 -50.47
CA PRO A 703 54.90 58.80 -51.56
C PRO A 703 56.31 59.31 -51.18
N PRO A 704 57.39 58.72 -51.75
CA PRO A 704 58.75 59.07 -51.38
C PRO A 704 59.14 60.48 -51.86
N VAL A 705 59.43 61.36 -50.92
CA VAL A 705 60.01 62.71 -51.17
C VAL A 705 61.52 62.65 -50.93
N THR A 706 62.29 63.26 -51.83
CA THR A 706 63.77 63.29 -51.81
C THR A 706 64.31 64.71 -51.62
N THR A 707 65.66 64.84 -51.53
CA THR A 707 66.46 66.11 -51.48
C THR A 707 66.56 66.81 -50.10
N PRO A 708 67.43 67.81 -49.90
CA PRO A 708 68.92 67.68 -49.86
C PRO A 708 69.57 68.40 -48.62
N PRO A 709 70.91 68.43 -48.43
CA PRO A 709 71.53 68.84 -47.14
C PRO A 709 71.97 70.32 -47.00
N VAL A 710 71.99 70.81 -45.74
CA VAL A 710 72.50 72.13 -45.27
C VAL A 710 73.04 71.92 -43.82
N THR A 711 74.34 71.77 -43.53
CA THR A 711 75.48 72.71 -43.42
C THR A 711 75.51 73.67 -42.21
N THR A 712 76.49 73.44 -41.31
CA THR A 712 77.03 74.30 -40.22
C THR A 712 77.96 75.40 -40.80
N PRO A 713 78.53 76.44 -40.07
CA PRO A 713 79.35 76.41 -38.81
C PRO A 713 79.16 77.72 -37.94
N PRO A 714 80.13 78.33 -37.20
CA PRO A 714 81.42 77.92 -36.57
C PRO A 714 81.53 78.18 -35.02
N VAL A 715 82.24 77.37 -34.20
CA VAL A 715 83.66 77.47 -33.69
C VAL A 715 83.95 78.74 -32.82
N THR A 716 84.39 78.65 -31.55
CA THR A 716 85.79 78.41 -31.09
C THR A 716 86.00 77.76 -29.69
N THR A 717 87.15 77.10 -29.51
CA THR A 717 87.80 76.60 -28.26
C THR A 717 89.11 77.42 -28.02
N PRO A 718 90.22 77.03 -27.30
CA PRO A 718 90.62 75.91 -26.39
C PRO A 718 91.20 76.48 -25.03
N PRO A 719 92.26 76.01 -24.30
CA PRO A 719 93.11 74.77 -24.30
C PRO A 719 93.38 74.12 -22.89
N VAL A 720 94.34 73.21 -22.60
CA VAL A 720 94.75 71.86 -23.13
C VAL A 720 95.76 71.18 -22.16
N THR A 721 95.72 69.83 -22.00
CA THR A 721 96.78 68.85 -21.59
C THR A 721 96.12 67.44 -21.48
N THR A 722 96.64 66.22 -21.73
CA THR A 722 97.86 65.60 -22.33
C THR A 722 99.22 65.75 -21.60
N PRO A 723 100.22 64.83 -21.74
CA PRO A 723 100.32 63.53 -22.47
C PRO A 723 100.63 62.32 -21.50
N PRO A 724 101.09 61.09 -21.87
CA PRO A 724 101.48 60.50 -23.18
C PRO A 724 100.83 59.13 -23.54
N VAL A 725 101.43 58.39 -24.50
CA VAL A 725 100.84 57.30 -25.31
C VAL A 725 101.82 56.14 -25.55
N THR A 726 101.34 54.89 -25.65
CA THR A 726 101.96 53.78 -26.44
C THR A 726 100.96 52.65 -26.80
N THR A 727 101.28 51.88 -27.86
CA THR A 727 100.60 50.68 -28.40
C THR A 727 101.69 49.69 -28.92
N PRO A 728 101.43 48.51 -29.54
CA PRO A 728 100.24 47.64 -29.70
C PRO A 728 100.49 46.29 -28.95
N PRO A 729 100.55 45.02 -29.47
CA PRO A 729 99.88 44.31 -30.59
C PRO A 729 99.33 42.87 -30.34
N VAL A 730 98.32 42.48 -31.15
CA VAL A 730 98.05 41.15 -31.81
C VAL A 730 98.27 39.81 -31.07
N THR A 731 97.19 39.04 -30.90
CA THR A 731 97.02 37.66 -31.47
C THR A 731 95.56 37.16 -31.39
N THR A 732 95.16 36.24 -32.28
CA THR A 732 93.85 35.53 -32.33
C THR A 732 94.11 34.00 -32.31
N PRO A 733 93.12 33.13 -31.96
CA PRO A 733 92.18 32.58 -32.96
C PRO A 733 90.74 32.33 -32.36
N PRO A 734 89.82 31.44 -32.83
CA PRO A 734 88.60 31.94 -33.48
C PRO A 734 87.21 31.41 -33.01
N VAL A 735 86.17 32.25 -33.18
CA VAL A 735 84.92 32.08 -33.98
C VAL A 735 84.37 30.63 -34.13
N THR A 736 83.09 30.28 -33.85
CA THR A 736 81.82 30.84 -34.42
C THR A 736 80.61 30.98 -33.46
N THR A 737 80.10 32.20 -33.37
CA THR A 737 78.69 32.64 -33.50
C THR A 737 77.52 31.63 -33.47
N VAL A 738 76.52 31.90 -32.63
CA VAL A 738 75.12 31.40 -32.74
C VAL A 738 74.22 32.52 -33.30
N PRO A 739 73.30 32.26 -34.25
CA PRO A 739 72.45 33.30 -34.85
C PRO A 739 71.03 33.39 -34.28
N GLU A 740 70.54 34.62 -34.15
CA GLU A 740 69.14 35.04 -34.04
C GLU A 740 68.98 36.33 -34.89
N PRO A 741 67.81 36.69 -35.45
CA PRO A 741 66.74 35.89 -36.05
C PRO A 741 66.66 36.14 -37.58
N THR A 742 65.72 35.50 -38.29
CA THR A 742 65.10 36.10 -39.50
C THR A 742 63.82 35.36 -39.93
N SER A 743 62.93 36.07 -40.64
CA SER A 743 61.84 35.51 -41.43
C SER A 743 61.80 36.20 -42.81
N PRO A 744 61.70 35.47 -43.94
CA PRO A 744 61.61 36.09 -45.27
C PRO A 744 60.41 35.63 -46.14
N GLY A 745 59.89 36.55 -46.97
CA GLY A 745 59.60 36.24 -48.39
C GLY A 745 58.18 35.82 -48.84
N THR A 746 57.31 36.80 -49.05
CA THR A 746 56.42 37.05 -50.22
C THR A 746 55.98 35.98 -51.25
N THR A 747 54.74 36.18 -51.73
CA THR A 747 53.97 35.69 -52.92
C THR A 747 54.60 36.02 -54.31
N PRO A 748 54.03 35.76 -55.55
CA PRO A 748 52.60 35.54 -55.94
C PRO A 748 52.21 34.63 -57.17
N GLY A 749 50.88 34.41 -57.36
CA GLY A 749 50.17 34.20 -58.66
C GLY A 749 50.01 32.76 -59.21
N THR A 750 49.05 32.40 -60.09
CA THR A 750 47.84 33.10 -60.63
C THR A 750 46.87 32.14 -61.37
N THR A 751 45.55 32.47 -61.40
CA THR A 751 44.48 32.08 -62.39
C THR A 751 43.91 30.64 -62.45
N VAL A 752 42.60 30.52 -62.80
CA VAL A 752 41.72 29.31 -62.69
C VAL A 752 40.56 29.34 -63.72
N PRO A 753 40.21 28.24 -64.42
CA PRO A 753 38.78 27.93 -64.71
C PRO A 753 38.37 26.44 -64.91
N GLY A 754 37.23 26.02 -64.31
CA GLY A 754 36.38 24.86 -64.76
C GLY A 754 36.85 23.43 -64.41
N THR A 755 36.00 22.38 -64.32
CA THR A 755 34.51 22.24 -64.34
C THR A 755 34.05 21.03 -63.49
N THR A 756 32.76 20.95 -63.12
CA THR A 756 32.06 19.80 -62.48
C THR A 756 31.64 18.72 -63.51
N PRO A 757 30.91 17.59 -63.20
CA PRO A 757 30.43 16.99 -61.92
C PRO A 757 30.69 15.44 -61.78
N GLY A 758 30.15 14.76 -60.74
CA GLY A 758 29.80 13.31 -60.87
C GLY A 758 29.75 12.36 -59.64
N THR A 759 28.53 12.02 -59.17
CA THR A 759 28.00 10.65 -58.83
C THR A 759 28.67 9.68 -57.80
N THR A 760 27.99 8.55 -57.53
CA THR A 760 28.08 7.69 -56.31
C THR A 760 28.76 6.28 -56.55
N PRO A 761 28.60 5.19 -55.74
CA PRO A 761 29.69 4.28 -55.31
C PRO A 761 29.93 3.00 -56.18
N PRO A 762 31.03 2.23 -55.96
CA PRO A 762 31.02 0.97 -55.16
C PRO A 762 32.24 0.86 -54.17
N VAL A 763 32.42 -0.02 -53.17
CA VAL A 763 32.08 -1.44 -52.83
C VAL A 763 33.14 -2.51 -53.24
N THR A 764 33.87 -3.05 -52.22
CA THR A 764 34.79 -4.25 -52.22
C THR A 764 36.08 -4.17 -53.07
N THR A 765 37.20 -4.88 -52.80
CA THR A 765 37.43 -6.21 -52.17
C THR A 765 38.64 -6.32 -51.20
N VAL A 766 38.81 -7.51 -50.60
CA VAL A 766 39.81 -8.02 -49.62
C VAL A 766 40.86 -8.87 -50.41
N PRO A 767 42.18 -9.03 -50.08
CA PRO A 767 42.73 -9.48 -48.77
C PRO A 767 44.15 -8.99 -48.33
N GLY A 768 44.62 -9.38 -47.12
CA GLY A 768 46.07 -9.46 -46.83
C GLY A 768 46.55 -9.45 -45.37
N ALA A 769 46.97 -10.61 -44.86
CA ALA A 769 48.06 -10.86 -43.89
C ALA A 769 48.26 -10.00 -42.59
N THR A 770 47.84 -10.56 -41.45
CA THR A 770 48.76 -10.80 -40.30
C THR A 770 49.79 -11.88 -40.69
N PRO A 771 51.01 -11.96 -40.11
CA PRO A 771 51.27 -12.33 -38.70
C PRO A 771 52.58 -11.65 -38.16
N PRO A 772 53.44 -12.18 -37.22
CA PRO A 772 53.36 -13.38 -36.35
C PRO A 772 53.92 -13.26 -34.89
N VAL A 773 53.91 -14.40 -34.16
CA VAL A 773 54.99 -14.93 -33.27
C VAL A 773 55.19 -14.33 -31.85
N THR A 774 55.55 -15.05 -30.77
CA THR A 774 55.27 -16.42 -30.20
C THR A 774 55.90 -16.51 -28.77
N THR A 775 55.77 -17.59 -27.97
CA THR A 775 54.63 -17.99 -27.10
C THR A 775 54.92 -19.31 -26.34
N VAL A 776 54.50 -19.45 -25.07
CA VAL A 776 54.08 -20.76 -24.43
C VAL A 776 55.26 -21.76 -24.18
N PRO A 777 55.18 -23.00 -23.56
CA PRO A 777 54.26 -23.71 -22.63
C PRO A 777 54.93 -24.19 -21.29
N GLY A 778 54.29 -25.07 -20.47
CA GLY A 778 55.05 -25.99 -19.57
C GLY A 778 54.33 -26.78 -18.45
N ALA A 779 53.72 -27.93 -18.74
CA ALA A 779 52.89 -28.79 -17.85
C ALA A 779 53.55 -29.59 -16.67
N THR A 780 52.69 -30.03 -15.72
CA THR A 780 52.70 -31.31 -14.91
C THR A 780 53.58 -31.52 -13.65
N PRO A 781 53.20 -32.43 -12.69
CA PRO A 781 53.72 -32.52 -11.31
C PRO A 781 54.64 -33.75 -11.01
N PRO A 782 55.16 -33.90 -9.76
CA PRO A 782 54.73 -35.08 -8.96
C PRO A 782 54.67 -34.94 -7.41
N VAL A 783 53.73 -35.73 -6.84
CA VAL A 783 53.66 -36.51 -5.58
C VAL A 783 54.76 -36.41 -4.46
N THR A 784 54.33 -36.57 -3.19
CA THR A 784 54.79 -37.52 -2.12
C THR A 784 55.15 -36.97 -0.70
N THR A 785 54.65 -37.68 0.32
CA THR A 785 55.17 -37.94 1.71
C THR A 785 54.96 -36.99 2.92
N LEU A 786 54.63 -37.67 4.04
CA LEU A 786 54.57 -37.34 5.49
C LEU A 786 56.01 -37.41 6.14
N PRO A 787 56.24 -37.32 7.49
CA PRO A 787 55.41 -36.88 8.64
C PRO A 787 56.13 -36.01 9.73
N GLY A 788 55.41 -35.62 10.80
CA GLY A 788 55.95 -35.34 12.15
C GLY A 788 56.23 -33.87 12.52
N GLY A 789 56.18 -33.44 13.79
CA GLY A 789 55.85 -34.17 15.04
C GLY A 789 55.99 -33.30 16.32
N ALA A 790 56.09 -33.97 17.48
CA ALA A 790 56.37 -33.45 18.84
C ALA A 790 55.22 -32.83 19.69
N THR A 791 55.06 -33.38 20.91
CA THR A 791 54.48 -32.75 22.12
C THR A 791 55.61 -32.47 23.12
N PRO A 792 55.40 -31.75 24.26
CA PRO A 792 55.19 -32.47 25.52
C PRO A 792 54.39 -31.77 26.67
N VAL A 793 53.58 -32.57 27.37
CA VAL A 793 53.48 -32.75 28.85
C VAL A 793 53.61 -31.54 29.82
N SER A 794 52.54 -31.27 30.60
CA SER A 794 52.51 -31.41 32.09
C SER A 794 51.18 -30.97 32.72
N ALA A 795 50.89 -31.41 33.96
CA ALA A 795 49.71 -31.08 34.77
C ALA A 795 50.13 -30.80 36.24
N PRO A 796 49.26 -30.20 37.09
CA PRO A 796 48.57 -30.99 38.13
C PRO A 796 47.19 -30.42 38.57
N LEU A 797 46.58 -30.80 39.72
CA LEU A 797 45.89 -32.08 40.03
C LEU A 797 45.07 -31.94 41.36
N GLY A 798 43.81 -32.42 41.40
CA GLY A 798 43.00 -32.59 42.64
C GLY A 798 41.96 -31.47 42.91
N SER A 799 40.86 -31.69 43.66
CA SER A 799 40.32 -32.91 44.30
C SER A 799 38.77 -32.85 44.45
N THR A 800 38.15 -33.96 44.86
CA THR A 800 36.70 -34.20 45.04
C THR A 800 36.30 -34.21 46.54
N PRO A 801 35.06 -34.55 46.96
CA PRO A 801 33.71 -34.10 46.54
C PRO A 801 32.81 -33.69 47.74
N THR A 802 31.60 -33.14 47.51
CA THR A 802 30.40 -33.39 48.36
C THR A 802 29.09 -33.02 47.64
N ASP A 803 28.13 -33.94 47.62
CA ASP A 803 26.68 -33.70 47.53
C ASP A 803 26.06 -34.31 48.80
N PRO A 804 25.19 -33.56 49.50
CA PRO A 804 24.05 -34.23 50.13
C PRO A 804 22.75 -33.41 50.04
N ASN A 805 21.82 -33.82 49.16
CA ASN A 805 20.64 -34.55 49.63
C ASN A 805 19.87 -35.30 48.52
N ALA A 806 19.43 -36.52 48.79
CA ALA A 806 18.76 -37.37 47.79
C ALA A 806 17.47 -38.03 48.33
N THR A 807 16.32 -37.64 47.76
CA THR A 807 15.03 -38.35 47.90
C THR A 807 14.19 -38.22 46.61
N GLY A 808 13.60 -39.27 46.02
CA GLY A 808 13.67 -40.68 46.43
C GLY A 808 12.53 -41.61 45.97
N SER A 809 12.05 -41.56 44.72
CA SER A 809 11.07 -42.53 44.18
C SER A 809 11.19 -42.60 42.64
N ARG A 810 11.64 -43.68 41.97
CA ARG A 810 11.22 -45.09 41.88
C ARG A 810 10.02 -45.39 40.95
N PHE A 811 10.33 -45.56 39.65
CA PHE A 811 9.92 -46.66 38.75
C PHE A 811 8.41 -47.00 38.50
N PRO A 812 8.06 -47.78 37.44
CA PRO A 812 8.87 -48.21 36.28
C PRO A 812 8.27 -47.85 34.90
N ARG A 813 9.11 -47.96 33.86
CA ARG A 813 8.69 -48.08 32.46
C ARG A 813 8.38 -49.56 32.18
N SER A 814 7.21 -49.86 31.62
CA SER A 814 6.91 -51.18 31.04
C SER A 814 6.94 -51.12 29.51
N GLY A 815 7.21 -52.25 28.87
CA GLY A 815 7.13 -52.43 27.42
C GLY A 815 7.25 -53.91 27.05
N ILE A 816 6.64 -54.30 25.94
CA ILE A 816 6.84 -55.58 25.23
C ILE A 816 6.23 -55.43 23.81
N PRO A 817 6.71 -56.13 22.76
CA PRO A 817 6.74 -55.57 21.42
C PRO A 817 5.91 -56.32 20.34
N GLY A 818 5.78 -55.70 19.16
CA GLY A 818 5.32 -56.32 17.92
C GLY A 818 6.00 -55.71 16.70
N LEU A 819 6.42 -56.56 15.76
CA LEU A 819 7.05 -56.27 14.46
C LEU A 819 6.25 -57.06 13.38
N PRO A 820 6.29 -56.75 12.06
CA PRO A 820 7.49 -56.33 11.32
C PRO A 820 7.28 -55.19 10.27
N LEU A 821 8.31 -55.00 9.43
CA LEU A 821 8.47 -53.92 8.46
C LEU A 821 7.64 -54.11 7.18
N ALA A 822 7.32 -52.98 6.53
CA ALA A 822 7.22 -52.86 5.08
C ALA A 822 8.00 -51.60 4.63
N SER A 823 8.58 -51.61 3.43
CA SER A 823 9.59 -50.63 2.98
C SER A 823 9.03 -49.50 2.10
N THR A 824 9.66 -48.33 2.16
CA THR A 824 9.58 -47.28 1.13
C THR A 824 10.98 -46.77 0.76
N PRO A 825 11.20 -46.29 -0.50
CA PRO A 825 12.56 -46.03 -1.02
C PRO A 825 13.10 -44.64 -0.64
N PRO A 826 14.42 -44.39 -0.78
CA PRO A 826 15.05 -43.15 -0.36
C PRO A 826 15.01 -42.03 -1.42
N GLY A 827 14.85 -40.78 -0.95
CA GLY A 827 15.59 -39.64 -1.50
C GLY A 827 14.88 -38.71 -2.48
N LEU A 828 14.18 -37.70 -1.96
CA LEU A 828 14.26 -36.31 -2.45
C LEU A 828 14.32 -35.36 -1.23
N PRO A 829 15.07 -34.24 -1.28
CA PRO A 829 15.26 -33.37 -0.12
C PRO A 829 14.06 -32.46 0.14
N VAL A 830 13.76 -32.23 1.42
CA VAL A 830 12.79 -31.23 1.87
C VAL A 830 13.43 -29.84 1.76
N GLN A 831 12.76 -28.89 1.12
CA GLN A 831 13.03 -27.46 1.31
C GLN A 831 11.89 -26.78 2.06
N GLU A 832 12.30 -26.14 3.15
CA GLU A 832 11.55 -25.27 4.03
C GLU A 832 10.94 -24.09 3.28
N TYR A 833 9.65 -23.79 3.53
CA TYR A 833 8.98 -22.61 2.97
C TYR A 833 8.30 -21.81 4.08
N LEU A 834 8.94 -20.70 4.47
CA LEU A 834 8.38 -19.69 5.36
C LEU A 834 7.56 -18.67 4.57
N GLY A 835 6.52 -18.12 5.21
CA GLY A 835 5.93 -16.85 4.81
C GLY A 835 4.72 -16.94 3.87
N ALA A 836 3.56 -17.33 4.41
CA ALA A 836 2.28 -16.99 3.78
C ALA A 836 2.10 -15.46 3.80
N LYS A 837 2.13 -14.82 2.63
CA LYS A 837 1.87 -13.39 2.45
C LYS A 837 0.36 -13.15 2.33
N THR A 838 -0.16 -12.15 3.03
CA THR A 838 -1.54 -11.69 2.88
C THR A 838 -1.82 -11.21 1.45
N PRO A 839 -2.91 -11.65 0.80
CA PRO A 839 -3.33 -11.10 -0.49
C PRO A 839 -3.72 -9.63 -0.40
N ASP A 840 -3.30 -8.85 -1.39
CA ASP A 840 -3.54 -7.42 -1.51
C ASP A 840 -4.80 -7.18 -2.37
N ILE A 841 -5.81 -6.46 -1.86
CA ILE A 841 -7.11 -6.31 -2.53
C ILE A 841 -7.06 -5.11 -3.50
N GLY A 842 -6.26 -5.27 -4.56
CA GLY A 842 -6.01 -4.25 -5.56
C GLY A 842 -7.11 -4.05 -6.60
N ASN A 843 -7.95 -3.04 -6.39
CA ASN A 843 -8.57 -2.15 -7.40
C ASN A 843 -9.25 -2.80 -8.64
N SER A 844 -10.59 -2.81 -8.67
CA SER A 844 -11.40 -3.32 -9.80
C SER A 844 -11.28 -2.49 -11.09
N GLY A 845 -11.17 -3.17 -12.24
CA GLY A 845 -10.99 -2.54 -13.55
C GLY A 845 -12.20 -1.78 -14.12
N ASN A 846 -11.94 -0.72 -14.88
CA ASN A 846 -12.94 0.18 -15.46
C ASN A 846 -13.56 -0.37 -16.79
N PRO A 847 -14.89 -0.43 -16.94
CA PRO A 847 -15.55 -0.82 -18.20
C PRO A 847 -15.32 0.14 -19.38
N GLY A 848 -15.50 -0.36 -20.60
CA GLY A 848 -15.22 0.36 -21.85
C GLY A 848 -16.24 1.43 -22.25
N ASN A 849 -15.79 2.41 -23.03
CA ASN A 849 -16.52 3.62 -23.41
C ASN A 849 -17.45 3.44 -24.65
N PRO A 850 -18.78 3.64 -24.54
CA PRO A 850 -19.69 3.70 -25.69
C PRO A 850 -19.60 5.00 -26.49
N LEU A 851 -20.18 5.03 -27.69
CA LEU A 851 -20.06 6.13 -28.65
C LEU A 851 -21.06 7.28 -28.42
N ASN A 852 -20.66 8.48 -28.85
CA ASN A 852 -21.29 9.79 -28.64
C ASN A 852 -22.63 10.02 -29.40
N PRO A 853 -23.75 10.31 -28.71
CA PRO A 853 -24.95 10.93 -29.26
C PRO A 853 -25.00 12.45 -28.96
N GLY A 854 -25.46 13.25 -29.92
CA GLY A 854 -25.37 14.73 -29.89
C GLY A 854 -26.19 15.46 -28.81
N ASN A 855 -25.76 16.70 -28.53
CA ASN A 855 -26.18 17.54 -27.39
C ASN A 855 -27.54 18.27 -27.59
N PRO A 856 -28.58 18.01 -26.76
CA PRO A 856 -29.81 18.79 -26.74
C PRO A 856 -29.65 20.18 -26.08
N GLY A 857 -30.52 21.14 -26.44
CA GLY A 857 -30.49 22.50 -25.90
C GLY A 857 -30.97 22.62 -24.44
N ASN A 858 -30.47 23.63 -23.73
CA ASN A 858 -30.70 23.84 -22.29
C ASN A 858 -32.11 24.43 -21.99
N PRO A 859 -32.97 23.77 -21.21
CA PRO A 859 -34.27 24.32 -20.78
C PRO A 859 -34.12 25.46 -19.75
N GLY A 860 -35.08 26.39 -19.74
CA GLY A 860 -35.15 27.48 -18.76
C GLY A 860 -35.57 27.01 -17.36
N ASN A 861 -35.08 27.71 -16.33
CA ASN A 861 -35.29 27.34 -14.93
C ASN A 861 -36.74 27.62 -14.44
N PRO A 862 -37.49 26.63 -13.94
CA PRO A 862 -38.83 26.84 -13.38
C PRO A 862 -38.83 27.63 -12.06
N GLY A 863 -39.89 28.38 -11.79
CA GLY A 863 -40.08 29.12 -10.53
C GLY A 863 -40.48 28.22 -9.35
N ILE A 864 -40.12 28.64 -8.13
CA ILE A 864 -40.41 27.91 -6.89
C ILE A 864 -41.89 28.07 -6.49
N PRO A 865 -42.66 26.99 -6.27
CA PRO A 865 -44.02 27.06 -5.74
C PRO A 865 -44.06 27.49 -4.27
N LEU A 866 -45.04 28.32 -3.90
CA LEU A 866 -45.37 28.62 -2.50
C LEU A 866 -46.16 27.44 -1.89
N ASN A 867 -45.78 26.99 -0.70
CA ASN A 867 -46.48 25.91 0.00
C ASN A 867 -47.51 26.46 1.01
N PRO A 868 -48.80 26.09 0.93
CA PRO A 868 -49.79 26.43 1.94
C PRO A 868 -49.52 25.73 3.28
N GLY A 869 -49.74 26.43 4.40
CA GLY A 869 -49.55 25.87 5.74
C GLY A 869 -50.83 25.27 6.36
N ASN A 870 -50.67 24.60 7.50
CA ASN A 870 -51.76 24.25 8.42
C ASN A 870 -51.20 24.30 9.88
N PRO A 871 -51.98 24.74 10.90
CA PRO A 871 -51.42 25.13 12.21
C PRO A 871 -51.55 24.02 13.28
N ASN A 872 -50.95 24.23 14.46
CA ASN A 872 -51.69 24.32 15.74
C ASN A 872 -50.82 24.63 16.98
N ASN A 873 -51.47 25.31 17.93
CA ASN A 873 -51.06 25.65 19.31
C ASN A 873 -49.90 26.66 19.53
N PRO A 874 -49.91 27.40 20.67
CA PRO A 874 -49.37 28.76 20.74
C PRO A 874 -48.20 28.94 21.71
N GLY A 875 -47.46 30.04 21.55
CA GLY A 875 -46.33 30.41 22.41
C GLY A 875 -46.65 31.43 23.50
N ASN A 876 -45.60 31.92 24.15
CA ASN A 876 -45.60 33.15 24.97
C ASN A 876 -44.30 33.93 24.68
N PRO A 877 -44.32 35.27 24.54
CA PRO A 877 -43.19 36.03 24.00
C PRO A 877 -42.26 36.63 25.07
N ASN A 878 -41.13 37.22 24.64
CA ASN A 878 -40.62 38.49 25.17
C ASN A 878 -39.59 39.15 24.22
N ASP A 879 -39.61 40.49 24.21
CA ASP A 879 -38.77 41.51 23.55
C ASP A 879 -38.54 41.53 22.01
N PRO A 880 -38.83 42.67 21.31
CA PRO A 880 -38.66 42.83 19.86
C PRO A 880 -37.72 43.98 19.40
N GLY A 881 -37.17 43.85 18.17
CA GLY A 881 -36.68 44.97 17.34
C GLY A 881 -35.27 45.52 17.65
N SER A 882 -34.59 46.24 16.76
CA SER A 882 -34.89 46.61 15.35
C SER A 882 -33.58 46.89 14.55
N PRO A 883 -33.61 46.85 13.19
CA PRO A 883 -32.40 46.92 12.35
C PRO A 883 -32.13 48.28 11.66
N GLY A 884 -30.93 48.42 11.06
CA GLY A 884 -30.51 49.50 10.15
C GLY A 884 -29.10 50.03 10.47
N ASN A 885 -28.29 50.58 9.55
CA ASN A 885 -28.38 50.71 8.08
C ASN A 885 -26.95 50.96 7.52
N PRO A 886 -26.58 50.56 6.28
CA PRO A 886 -25.21 50.76 5.75
C PRO A 886 -25.00 52.12 5.06
N ASN A 887 -23.73 52.52 4.84
CA ASN A 887 -23.29 53.40 3.73
C ASN A 887 -21.74 53.55 3.63
N GLU A 888 -21.18 53.00 2.55
CA GLU A 888 -20.21 53.58 1.58
C GLU A 888 -18.86 54.28 1.97
N PRO A 889 -17.88 54.41 1.03
CA PRO A 889 -16.44 54.38 1.35
C PRO A 889 -15.65 55.71 1.17
N GLY A 890 -14.37 55.69 1.56
CA GLY A 890 -13.38 56.77 1.36
C GLY A 890 -12.00 56.25 0.89
N SER A 891 -11.29 57.05 0.08
CA SER A 891 -10.07 56.68 -0.66
C SER A 891 -8.73 56.99 0.10
N PRO A 892 -7.56 56.57 -0.42
CA PRO A 892 -6.35 56.34 0.39
C PRO A 892 -5.41 57.55 0.55
N SER A 893 -4.41 57.40 1.42
CA SER A 893 -3.16 58.17 1.39
C SER A 893 -1.94 57.31 1.77
N ASN A 894 -0.75 57.82 1.50
CA ASN A 894 0.51 57.11 1.41
C ASN A 894 1.59 57.71 2.33
N ASN A 895 2.47 56.89 2.91
CA ASN A 895 3.94 57.00 2.77
C ASN A 895 4.78 56.05 3.65
N ASN A 896 5.91 55.63 3.06
CA ASN A 896 7.22 55.29 3.65
C ASN A 896 7.41 54.01 4.51
N ASP A 897 8.05 53.03 3.85
CA ASP A 897 8.92 51.95 4.37
C ASP A 897 10.16 52.56 5.11
N PRO A 898 10.93 51.85 5.99
CA PRO A 898 11.67 50.63 5.63
C PRO A 898 11.69 49.46 6.64
N GLN A 899 11.60 48.23 6.11
CA GLN A 899 12.21 46.98 6.64
C GLN A 899 11.68 46.44 8.00
N ASN A 900 11.27 45.18 8.15
CA ASN A 900 12.07 43.99 7.82
C ASN A 900 11.17 42.74 7.66
N GLY A 901 11.54 41.79 6.79
CA GLY A 901 10.64 40.73 6.33
C GLY A 901 11.02 39.30 6.74
N HIS A 902 10.21 38.66 7.58
CA HIS A 902 10.21 37.21 7.80
C HIS A 902 8.78 36.66 7.90
N ALA A 903 8.39 35.77 6.98
CA ALA A 903 7.11 35.08 7.00
C ALA A 903 7.32 33.56 6.90
N TYR A 904 6.71 32.80 7.80
CA TYR A 904 6.72 31.33 7.79
C TYR A 904 5.59 30.80 6.92
N GLY A 905 5.80 29.66 6.25
CA GLY A 905 4.78 28.99 5.44
C GLY A 905 5.27 27.70 4.81
N ALA A 906 5.28 26.60 5.57
CA ALA A 906 5.56 25.26 5.05
C ALA A 906 4.31 24.38 5.16
N ALA A 907 3.90 23.78 4.04
CA ALA A 907 2.71 22.91 3.98
C ALA A 907 3.04 21.48 4.49
N PRO A 908 2.05 20.76 5.05
CA PRO A 908 2.25 19.38 5.52
C PRO A 908 2.52 18.41 4.36
N TYR A 909 3.38 17.44 4.61
CA TYR A 909 3.85 16.45 3.64
C TYR A 909 3.13 15.11 3.82
N ILE A 910 2.76 14.46 2.72
CA ILE A 910 2.22 13.09 2.69
C ILE A 910 3.20 12.23 1.87
N PRO A 911 3.75 11.13 2.41
CA PRO A 911 4.68 10.27 1.68
C PRO A 911 3.96 9.44 0.61
N SER A 912 4.47 9.46 -0.62
CA SER A 912 4.09 8.51 -1.66
C SER A 912 4.96 7.25 -1.58
N LEU A 913 4.31 6.08 -1.53
CA LEU A 913 5.00 4.79 -1.59
C LEU A 913 5.63 4.59 -2.99
N ALA A 914 6.96 4.54 -3.05
CA ALA A 914 7.70 4.19 -4.26
C ALA A 914 7.97 2.67 -4.33
N ALA A 915 7.87 2.09 -5.52
CA ALA A 915 8.06 0.66 -5.72
C ALA A 915 9.50 0.20 -5.42
N LEU A 916 9.64 -0.87 -4.64
CA LEU A 916 10.92 -1.38 -4.15
C LEU A 916 11.59 -2.35 -5.14
N THR A 917 12.48 -1.83 -6.00
CA THR A 917 13.37 -2.68 -6.80
C THR A 917 14.63 -3.05 -6.00
N VAL A 918 14.71 -4.29 -5.52
CA VAL A 918 15.86 -4.76 -4.72
C VAL A 918 17.04 -5.12 -5.63
N VAL A 919 18.14 -4.36 -5.51
CA VAL A 919 19.47 -4.74 -5.99
C VAL A 919 20.41 -4.72 -4.79
N GLY A 920 21.11 -5.83 -4.52
CA GLY A 920 21.80 -6.04 -3.25
C GLY A 920 23.14 -5.31 -3.11
N ALA A 921 23.35 -4.69 -1.95
CA ALA A 921 24.66 -4.34 -1.40
C ALA A 921 24.66 -4.68 0.10
N GLY A 922 25.81 -5.13 0.63
CA GLY A 922 25.88 -5.79 1.94
C GLY A 922 25.73 -4.85 3.15
N VAL A 923 25.11 -5.36 4.22
CA VAL A 923 25.10 -4.72 5.54
C VAL A 923 26.41 -5.01 6.25
N ASN A 924 27.05 -3.98 6.79
CA ASN A 924 28.26 -4.11 7.62
C ASN A 924 27.86 -3.99 9.10
N VAL A 925 28.14 -5.03 9.91
CA VAL A 925 27.60 -5.18 11.27
C VAL A 925 28.73 -5.10 12.31
N PRO A 926 28.65 -4.18 13.31
CA PRO A 926 29.56 -4.19 14.46
C PRO A 926 29.39 -5.47 15.29
N GLY A 927 30.46 -6.24 15.47
CA GLY A 927 30.37 -7.62 15.91
C GLY A 927 30.14 -7.84 17.41
N ASN A 928 29.05 -8.51 17.76
CA ASN A 928 29.09 -9.73 18.58
C ASN A 928 27.82 -10.59 18.35
N GLN A 929 27.90 -11.86 18.79
CA GLN A 929 26.86 -12.92 18.73
C GLN A 929 26.53 -13.57 17.37
N LEU A 930 27.01 -14.82 17.26
CA LEU A 930 26.40 -16.00 16.60
C LEU A 930 26.46 -16.21 15.06
N ALA A 931 27.16 -17.30 14.74
CA ALA A 931 26.91 -18.32 13.70
C ALA A 931 26.91 -17.95 12.19
N GLN A 932 27.61 -18.78 11.41
CA GLN A 932 27.71 -18.68 9.95
C GLN A 932 26.51 -19.34 9.24
N VAL A 933 26.06 -18.72 8.15
CA VAL A 933 25.31 -19.39 7.07
C VAL A 933 26.02 -19.06 5.76
N THR A 934 26.42 -20.09 4.99
CA THR A 934 27.13 -19.91 3.73
C THR A 934 26.16 -19.59 2.60
N PRO A 935 26.31 -18.47 1.86
CA PRO A 935 25.42 -18.14 0.75
C PRO A 935 25.65 -19.08 -0.45
N MET A 936 24.56 -19.61 -1.01
CA MET A 936 24.58 -20.34 -2.29
C MET A 936 24.72 -19.38 -3.47
N LEU A 937 25.38 -19.81 -4.55
CA LEU A 937 25.48 -19.00 -5.78
C LEU A 937 24.13 -18.90 -6.50
N PRO A 938 23.79 -17.75 -7.13
CA PRO A 938 22.61 -17.62 -7.98
C PRO A 938 22.65 -18.54 -9.20
N ILE A 939 21.53 -19.21 -9.49
CA ILE A 939 21.32 -19.96 -10.73
C ILE A 939 20.63 -19.02 -11.75
N PRO A 940 21.16 -18.86 -12.98
CA PRO A 940 20.51 -18.02 -14.00
C PRO A 940 19.21 -18.65 -14.53
N VAL A 941 18.12 -17.86 -14.52
CA VAL A 941 16.86 -18.23 -15.19
C VAL A 941 16.91 -17.74 -16.64
N LYS A 942 16.53 -18.59 -17.60
CA LYS A 942 16.33 -18.19 -19.01
C LYS A 942 14.87 -17.78 -19.24
N ASP A 943 14.70 -16.66 -19.95
CA ASP A 943 13.46 -16.39 -20.70
C ASP A 943 13.43 -17.21 -22.00
N PRO A 944 12.26 -17.65 -22.52
CA PRO A 944 12.20 -18.57 -23.66
C PRO A 944 12.69 -18.06 -25.02
N LEU A 945 12.93 -16.75 -25.22
CA LEU A 945 13.22 -16.20 -26.56
C LEU A 945 14.59 -15.50 -26.74
N GLY A 946 15.38 -15.31 -25.67
CA GLY A 946 16.84 -15.27 -25.79
C GLY A 946 17.51 -14.10 -26.54
N ASP A 947 16.95 -12.88 -26.54
CA ASP A 947 17.62 -11.67 -27.06
C ASP A 947 17.74 -10.57 -25.99
N PRO A 948 18.95 -10.30 -25.43
CA PRO A 948 19.15 -9.28 -24.41
C PRO A 948 19.02 -7.82 -24.91
N ALA A 949 19.00 -7.56 -26.22
CA ALA A 949 19.20 -6.22 -26.78
C ALA A 949 17.93 -5.37 -26.93
N LYS A 950 16.75 -5.86 -26.52
CA LYS A 950 15.43 -5.24 -26.82
C LYS A 950 14.58 -4.84 -25.62
N ALA A 951 15.10 -4.94 -24.40
CA ALA A 951 14.36 -4.64 -23.16
C ALA A 951 14.09 -3.13 -22.87
N GLN A 952 14.29 -2.24 -23.85
CA GLN A 952 14.08 -0.79 -23.69
C GLN A 952 13.42 -0.17 -24.93
N THR A 953 12.09 -0.27 -25.07
CA THR A 953 11.18 0.79 -25.61
C THR A 953 9.73 0.29 -25.72
N GLN A 954 8.93 0.40 -24.65
CA GLN A 954 7.48 0.53 -24.78
C GLN A 954 6.90 1.29 -23.58
N GLN A 955 6.68 2.59 -23.77
CA GLN A 955 6.19 3.49 -22.74
C GLN A 955 4.65 3.61 -22.84
N ILE A 956 3.93 2.85 -22.02
CA ILE A 956 2.46 2.93 -21.97
C ILE A 956 2.06 4.16 -21.11
N PRO A 957 1.26 5.10 -21.63
CA PRO A 957 0.82 6.26 -20.86
C PRO A 957 -0.29 5.89 -19.86
N TYR A 958 -0.15 6.31 -18.60
CA TYR A 958 -1.17 6.15 -17.56
C TYR A 958 -2.12 7.37 -17.53
N PRO A 959 -3.43 7.22 -17.80
CA PRO A 959 -4.41 8.28 -17.67
C PRO A 959 -5.13 8.18 -16.30
N TYR A 960 -4.53 8.74 -15.24
CA TYR A 960 -5.22 8.89 -13.96
C TYR A 960 -5.05 10.32 -13.43
N LYS A 961 -6.07 11.17 -13.64
CA LYS A 961 -6.15 12.49 -13.00
C LYS A 961 -6.65 12.32 -11.58
N ALA A 962 -5.80 12.58 -10.59
CA ALA A 962 -6.26 12.80 -9.22
C ALA A 962 -7.20 14.03 -9.17
N PRO A 963 -8.32 13.99 -8.43
CA PRO A 963 -9.18 15.16 -8.25
C PRO A 963 -8.46 16.19 -7.38
N VAL A 964 -8.17 17.37 -7.94
CA VAL A 964 -7.58 18.49 -7.21
C VAL A 964 -8.67 19.13 -6.34
N TYR A 965 -8.64 18.84 -5.04
CA TYR A 965 -9.44 19.57 -4.07
C TYR A 965 -8.76 20.89 -3.68
N LEU A 966 -9.41 22.00 -4.02
CA LEU A 966 -9.03 23.34 -3.55
C LEU A 966 -9.43 23.51 -2.07
N PRO A 967 -8.57 24.07 -1.20
CA PRO A 967 -8.94 24.45 0.16
C PRO A 967 -10.12 25.44 0.19
N LYS A 968 -10.99 25.33 1.19
CA LYS A 968 -12.21 26.17 1.31
C LYS A 968 -11.98 27.42 2.17
N GLN A 969 -10.92 28.16 1.83
CA GLN A 969 -10.66 29.56 2.21
C GLN A 969 -10.10 30.21 0.92
N GLU A 970 -10.54 31.37 0.45
CA GLU A 970 -11.33 32.41 1.11
C GLU A 970 -12.77 32.62 0.56
N ARG A 971 -13.55 33.45 1.27
CA ARG A 971 -14.65 34.25 0.69
C ARG A 971 -14.54 35.69 1.19
N ASN A 972 -13.83 36.51 0.43
CA ASN A 972 -14.17 37.88 0.04
C ASN A 972 -13.12 38.38 -0.95
#